data_AF-A0A9P0HJF2-F1
#
_entry.id   AF-A0A9P0HJF2-F1
#
_cell.length_a   1.000
_cell.length_b   1.000
_cell.length_c   1.000
_cell.angle_alpha   90.00
_cell.angle_beta   90.00
_cell.angle_gamma   90.00
#
_symmetry.space_group_name_H-M   'P 1'
#
loop_
_entity.id
_entity.type
_entity.pdbx_description
1 polymer ?
#
loop_
_entity_poly.entity_id
_entity_poly.type
_entity_poly.pdbx_seq_one_letter_code
_entity_poly.pdbx_strand_id
1 'polypeptide(L)'
;MVQPVFVVHGGAGDIPDCRKQVKYEGIKKAAMEGHRVLYATGNVLDAVEAAVRTMEDDENFNAGRGSTLNAAGEVAMDALVTEGKNLSAGSVTLVKNIANPISLARMVMEKTPHAILGGEGVEEFIVKMGFPRVPDDYLITEFEKKALEEFRKRSLADGKSSLTNVGDRTLGDVGTVGCVAVDSTGHVASGTSTGGTTGKYKGRIGDTPLPGCGGYSDDEIGAVSSTGHGETILKYNLAHRILTLMQQGESPQNATVAACESMTKRIGNTGGAITVSNKGEIGIGFTTDRMAWAYQLGDEYNVLLRVNIALPHPATAIHYFLVYLVPPSNMACSTFCNQLFISDSDQYFNDKSVTTIPPVLLVHGGAEFIPDSDKKVKLDGVKESACEGYRVLIETGCVLDAVEAAIRVMEMNSAFNAGSVTLARNIAHPISLARMVMECSPHAIIGGNGVQDFIEKMGVTKVPDCYLITQNSMRALEKFKQMSLTEKTHKFVEFEEPGSGDTVGCVAVDMCGHVASGTSSGGLTGKYKGRIGDSPIPGSGGYSDDEVGAISVTGHGELILQCNFSHRVLSSMKEGKSAGEAAAATCEHMTKRLQKPIMVGAIIVSNKGEVGIYFSTKHMPWAYQVCNELHYGINQGEDICVKLN
;
A
#
# COMPACT_ATOMS: atom_id res chain seq x y z
N MET A 1 20.51 -24.16 13.57
CA MET A 1 20.63 -22.72 13.90
C MET A 1 20.98 -22.01 12.62
N VAL A 2 20.24 -20.95 12.32
CA VAL A 2 20.49 -20.04 11.20
C VAL A 2 21.65 -19.14 11.59
N GLN A 3 22.50 -18.76 10.63
CA GLN A 3 23.51 -17.73 10.89
C GLN A 3 22.78 -16.38 10.95
N PRO A 4 22.87 -15.59 12.04
CA PRO A 4 22.20 -14.31 12.09
C PRO A 4 22.69 -13.40 10.97
N VAL A 5 21.75 -12.76 10.29
CA VAL A 5 22.03 -11.86 9.17
C VAL A 5 21.30 -10.55 9.38
N PHE A 6 22.01 -9.46 9.14
CA PHE A 6 21.47 -8.12 9.17
C PHE A 6 21.78 -7.40 7.86
N VAL A 7 20.77 -6.85 7.19
CA VAL A 7 20.91 -6.13 5.92
C VAL A 7 20.24 -4.76 6.05
N VAL A 8 20.88 -3.72 5.52
CA VAL A 8 20.40 -2.33 5.55
C VAL A 8 20.47 -1.72 4.15
N HIS A 9 19.56 -0.80 3.85
CA HIS A 9 19.65 0.11 2.71
C HIS A 9 19.49 1.56 3.16
N GLY A 10 20.17 2.46 2.46
CA GLY A 10 20.09 3.91 2.66
C GLY A 10 19.52 4.65 1.44
N GLY A 11 18.74 3.93 0.63
CA GLY A 11 17.99 4.47 -0.50
C GLY A 11 18.44 3.95 -1.86
N ALA A 12 17.46 3.66 -2.71
CA ALA A 12 17.61 3.44 -4.14
C ALA A 12 17.23 4.72 -4.88
N GLY A 13 18.07 5.17 -5.81
CA GLY A 13 17.85 6.38 -6.59
C GLY A 13 19.12 6.89 -7.26
N ASP A 14 19.09 8.14 -7.71
CA ASP A 14 20.28 8.81 -8.22
C ASP A 14 21.09 9.38 -7.03
N ILE A 15 22.10 8.63 -6.61
CA ILE A 15 23.02 9.04 -5.54
C ILE A 15 24.21 9.75 -6.18
N PRO A 16 24.38 11.08 -6.02
CA PRO A 16 25.46 11.81 -6.67
C PRO A 16 26.81 11.44 -6.04
N ASP A 17 27.88 11.59 -6.83
CA ASP A 17 29.22 11.19 -6.40
C ASP A 17 29.68 11.89 -5.12
N CYS A 18 29.28 13.15 -4.91
CA CYS A 18 29.58 13.92 -3.71
C CYS A 18 28.99 13.32 -2.42
N ARG A 19 27.94 12.49 -2.52
CA ARG A 19 27.26 11.88 -1.37
C ARG A 19 27.63 10.42 -1.11
N LYS A 20 28.42 9.81 -1.99
CA LYS A 20 28.84 8.40 -1.86
C LYS A 20 29.50 8.13 -0.52
N GLN A 21 30.47 8.95 -0.13
CA GLN A 21 31.27 8.69 1.08
C GLN A 21 30.41 8.82 2.35
N VAL A 22 29.59 9.86 2.46
CA VAL A 22 28.74 10.06 3.64
C VAL A 22 27.67 8.95 3.75
N LYS A 23 27.06 8.53 2.64
CA LYS A 23 26.12 7.38 2.65
C LYS A 23 26.84 6.07 2.97
N TYR A 24 28.06 5.88 2.49
CA TYR A 24 28.87 4.69 2.80
C TYR A 24 29.09 4.56 4.31
N GLU A 25 29.55 5.62 4.97
CA GLU A 25 29.81 5.60 6.42
C GLU A 25 28.50 5.46 7.24
N GLY A 26 27.43 6.16 6.84
CA GLY A 26 26.15 6.08 7.54
C GLY A 26 25.54 4.68 7.51
N ILE A 27 25.54 4.02 6.34
CA ILE A 27 25.01 2.66 6.20
C ILE A 27 25.89 1.66 6.93
N LYS A 28 27.22 1.82 6.87
CA LYS A 28 28.15 1.01 7.65
C LYS A 28 27.86 1.10 9.15
N LYS A 29 27.66 2.31 9.67
CA LYS A 29 27.32 2.55 11.07
C LYS A 29 25.99 1.87 11.44
N ALA A 30 24.96 2.01 10.59
CA ALA A 30 23.66 1.39 10.82
C ALA A 30 23.71 -0.15 10.82
N ALA A 31 24.47 -0.75 9.88
CA ALA A 31 24.67 -2.20 9.82
C ALA A 31 25.37 -2.73 11.08
N MET A 32 26.43 -2.04 11.51
CA MET A 32 27.18 -2.39 12.72
C MET A 32 26.32 -2.29 13.98
N GLU A 33 25.51 -1.23 14.10
CA GLU A 33 24.66 -1.04 15.28
C GLU A 33 23.52 -2.06 15.35
N GLY A 34 22.84 -2.30 14.23
CA GLY A 34 21.78 -3.33 14.17
C GLY A 34 22.32 -4.73 14.49
N HIS A 35 23.47 -5.09 13.92
CA HIS A 35 24.12 -6.36 14.23
C HIS A 35 24.55 -6.46 15.71
N ARG A 36 25.18 -5.41 16.25
CA ARG A 36 25.58 -5.36 17.67
C ARG A 36 24.38 -5.58 18.59
N VAL A 37 23.25 -4.93 18.31
CA VAL A 37 22.02 -5.09 19.09
C VAL A 37 21.44 -6.49 18.93
N LEU A 38 21.41 -7.04 17.72
CA LEU A 38 20.93 -8.41 17.47
C LEU A 38 21.68 -9.44 18.30
N TYR A 39 23.01 -9.34 18.38
CA TYR A 39 23.82 -10.25 19.19
C TYR A 39 23.67 -10.00 20.70
N ALA A 40 23.50 -8.76 21.12
CA ALA A 40 23.36 -8.41 22.52
C ALA A 40 22.00 -8.83 23.11
N THR A 41 20.91 -8.71 22.34
CA THR A 41 19.54 -8.94 22.83
C THR A 41 18.93 -10.25 22.33
N GLY A 42 19.40 -10.78 21.19
CA GLY A 42 18.76 -11.89 20.50
C GLY A 42 17.39 -11.54 19.90
N ASN A 43 17.04 -10.25 19.81
CA ASN A 43 15.73 -9.78 19.35
C ASN A 43 15.84 -9.00 18.04
N VAL A 44 15.22 -9.53 16.99
CA VAL A 44 15.21 -8.92 15.65
C VAL A 44 14.55 -7.54 15.61
N LEU A 45 13.53 -7.28 16.44
CA LEU A 45 12.87 -5.98 16.50
C LEU A 45 13.76 -4.90 17.10
N ASP A 46 14.51 -5.24 18.15
CA ASP A 46 15.47 -4.32 18.76
C ASP A 46 16.58 -3.94 17.77
N ALA A 47 17.07 -4.92 17.02
CA ALA A 47 18.10 -4.73 16.00
C ALA A 47 17.62 -3.83 14.85
N VAL A 48 16.42 -4.11 14.33
CA VAL A 48 15.77 -3.34 13.27
C VAL A 48 15.56 -1.89 13.70
N GLU A 49 14.99 -1.68 14.90
CA GLU A 49 14.75 -0.35 15.44
C GLU A 49 16.08 0.42 15.59
N ALA A 50 17.11 -0.20 16.16
CA ALA A 50 18.40 0.46 16.40
C ALA A 50 19.10 0.91 15.09
N ALA A 51 19.06 0.07 14.04
CA ALA A 51 19.67 0.41 12.76
C ALA A 51 18.92 1.55 12.05
N VAL A 52 17.57 1.50 12.03
CA VAL A 52 16.78 2.55 11.39
C VAL A 52 16.90 3.86 12.15
N ARG A 53 16.86 3.83 13.50
CA ARG A 53 17.13 5.02 14.33
C ARG A 53 18.49 5.65 14.02
N THR A 54 19.52 4.82 13.82
CA THR A 54 20.86 5.30 13.46
C THR A 54 20.86 6.08 12.14
N MET A 55 20.04 5.69 11.17
CA MET A 55 19.87 6.40 9.91
C MET A 55 18.91 7.59 10.01
N GLU A 56 17.88 7.52 10.86
CA GLU A 56 16.97 8.64 11.14
C GLU A 56 17.65 9.81 11.87
N ASP A 57 18.70 9.53 12.64
CA ASP A 57 19.50 10.55 13.31
C ASP A 57 20.59 11.17 12.41
N ASP A 58 20.82 10.60 11.22
CA ASP A 58 21.85 11.05 10.27
C ASP A 58 21.23 11.84 9.11
N GLU A 59 21.54 13.14 9.06
CA GLU A 59 21.04 14.10 8.07
C GLU A 59 21.35 13.75 6.60
N ASN A 60 22.21 12.76 6.36
CA ASN A 60 22.52 12.26 5.02
C ASN A 60 21.48 11.26 4.46
N PHE A 61 20.45 10.94 5.24
CA PHE A 61 19.35 10.08 4.82
C PHE A 61 18.00 10.80 4.87
N ASN A 62 17.06 10.33 4.07
CA ASN A 62 15.69 10.85 4.02
C ASN A 62 14.80 10.13 5.02
N ALA A 63 15.11 10.24 6.30
CA ALA A 63 14.29 9.72 7.38
C ALA A 63 14.68 10.48 8.65
N GLY A 64 13.72 10.76 9.54
CA GLY A 64 14.02 11.57 10.72
C GLY A 64 14.62 12.93 10.34
N ARG A 65 15.79 13.25 10.90
CA ARG A 65 16.57 14.44 10.53
C ARG A 65 17.16 14.26 9.13
N GLY A 66 16.89 15.22 8.23
CA GLY A 66 17.24 15.10 6.80
C GLY A 66 16.07 14.65 5.92
N SER A 67 14.87 14.50 6.50
CA SER A 67 13.65 14.22 5.73
C SER A 67 13.33 15.30 4.71
N THR A 68 12.91 14.87 3.52
CA THR A 68 12.49 15.77 2.44
C THR A 68 11.29 16.63 2.81
N LEU A 69 11.21 17.79 2.16
CA LEU A 69 10.15 18.77 2.40
C LEU A 69 8.99 18.60 1.41
N ASN A 70 7.77 18.72 1.92
CA ASN A 70 6.57 18.83 1.08
C ASN A 70 6.52 20.17 0.34
N ALA A 71 5.53 20.36 -0.54
CA ALA A 71 5.36 21.59 -1.31
C ALA A 71 5.25 22.87 -0.44
N ALA A 72 4.76 22.75 0.80
CA ALA A 72 4.65 23.83 1.77
C ALA A 72 5.96 24.09 2.55
N GLY A 73 7.00 23.28 2.37
CA GLY A 73 8.26 23.41 3.10
C GLY A 73 8.27 22.75 4.48
N GLU A 74 7.34 21.83 4.73
CA GLU A 74 7.24 21.10 6.01
C GLU A 74 7.72 19.65 5.86
N VAL A 75 8.25 19.09 6.95
CA VAL A 75 8.54 17.65 7.07
C VAL A 75 7.25 16.90 7.43
N ALA A 76 7.04 15.75 6.79
CA ALA A 76 6.01 14.78 7.17
C ALA A 76 6.55 13.39 6.87
N MET A 77 6.72 12.56 7.91
CA MET A 77 7.44 11.29 7.82
C MET A 77 6.50 10.09 7.89
N ASP A 78 6.95 8.99 7.31
CA ASP A 78 6.29 7.70 7.34
C ASP A 78 7.28 6.62 7.79
N ALA A 79 6.85 5.66 8.61
CA ALA A 79 7.67 4.52 9.02
C ALA A 79 6.84 3.27 9.29
N LEU A 80 7.43 2.11 9.05
CA LEU A 80 6.85 0.79 9.22
C LEU A 80 7.87 -0.15 9.89
N VAL A 81 7.42 -0.91 10.88
CA VAL A 81 8.12 -2.08 11.41
C VAL A 81 7.22 -3.31 11.28
N THR A 82 7.79 -4.45 10.87
CA THR A 82 7.07 -5.73 10.78
C THR A 82 7.83 -6.86 11.46
N GLU A 83 7.11 -7.80 12.07
CA GLU A 83 7.63 -9.01 12.71
C GLU A 83 7.01 -10.26 12.07
N GLY A 84 7.85 -11.21 11.68
CA GLY A 84 7.43 -12.43 11.00
C GLY A 84 6.63 -13.39 11.88
N LYS A 85 6.87 -13.46 13.19
CA LYS A 85 6.28 -14.46 14.07
C LYS A 85 4.75 -14.48 14.05
N ASN A 86 4.12 -13.33 14.20
CA ASN A 86 2.66 -13.18 14.21
C ASN A 86 2.15 -12.30 13.06
N LEU A 87 2.98 -12.09 12.03
CA LEU A 87 2.72 -11.12 10.95
C LEU A 87 2.37 -9.72 11.50
N SER A 88 2.96 -9.36 12.64
CA SER A 88 2.63 -8.10 13.32
C SER A 88 3.24 -6.93 12.57
N ALA A 89 2.50 -5.81 12.53
CA ALA A 89 2.94 -4.59 11.87
C ALA A 89 2.59 -3.39 12.75
N GLY A 90 3.53 -2.46 12.87
CA GLY A 90 3.30 -1.13 13.43
C GLY A 90 3.77 -0.09 12.45
N SER A 91 2.94 0.91 12.23
CA SER A 91 3.17 1.92 11.20
C SER A 91 2.64 3.28 11.63
N VAL A 92 3.40 4.30 11.25
CA VAL A 92 2.96 5.69 11.33
C VAL A 92 3.13 6.40 10.00
N THR A 93 2.21 7.33 9.70
CA THR A 93 2.27 8.14 8.49
C THR A 93 1.86 9.58 8.73
N LEU A 94 2.46 10.49 7.96
CA LEU A 94 2.24 11.93 8.06
C LEU A 94 2.61 12.50 9.45
N VAL A 95 3.58 11.90 10.14
CA VAL A 95 4.02 12.35 11.47
C VAL A 95 4.97 13.54 11.38
N LYS A 96 4.89 14.43 12.36
CA LYS A 96 5.70 15.65 12.48
C LYS A 96 6.35 15.72 13.86
N ASN A 97 7.41 16.52 14.01
CA ASN A 97 8.03 16.80 15.32
C ASN A 97 8.56 15.57 16.08
N ILE A 98 8.87 14.48 15.40
CA ILE A 98 9.40 13.24 16.00
C ILE A 98 10.76 12.94 15.40
N ALA A 99 11.80 12.76 16.24
CA ALA A 99 13.14 12.43 15.75
C ALA A 99 13.18 11.05 15.09
N ASN A 100 12.52 10.07 15.70
CA ASN A 100 12.59 8.67 15.27
C ASN A 100 11.20 8.07 15.00
N PRO A 101 10.63 8.27 13.79
CA PRO A 101 9.38 7.66 13.38
C PRO A 101 9.32 6.13 13.57
N ILE A 102 10.42 5.40 13.35
CA ILE A 102 10.43 3.93 13.50
C ILE A 102 10.11 3.48 14.93
N SER A 103 10.60 4.21 15.94
CA SER A 103 10.31 3.92 17.35
C SER A 103 8.85 4.18 17.69
N LEU A 104 8.25 5.22 17.08
CA LEU A 104 6.82 5.47 17.22
C LEU A 104 5.99 4.38 16.54
N ALA A 105 6.42 3.90 15.36
CA ALA A 105 5.80 2.79 14.65
C ALA A 105 5.83 1.49 15.49
N ARG A 106 6.96 1.17 16.11
CA ARG A 106 7.07 0.05 17.07
C ARG A 106 6.14 0.22 18.27
N MET A 107 6.05 1.43 18.81
CA MET A 107 5.14 1.71 19.91
C MET A 107 3.66 1.52 19.50
N VAL A 108 3.29 1.86 18.27
CA VAL A 108 1.95 1.55 17.71
C VAL A 108 1.71 0.04 17.72
N MET A 109 2.68 -0.76 17.24
CA MET A 109 2.60 -2.22 17.23
C MET A 109 2.36 -2.82 18.62
N GLU A 110 3.10 -2.33 19.62
CA GLU A 110 3.14 -2.93 20.96
C GLU A 110 2.10 -2.38 21.94
N LYS A 111 1.64 -1.13 21.75
CA LYS A 111 0.80 -0.40 22.72
C LYS A 111 -0.61 -0.12 22.22
N THR A 112 -0.96 -0.54 21.00
CA THR A 112 -2.29 -0.32 20.42
C THR A 112 -2.83 -1.60 19.77
N PRO A 113 -4.16 -1.71 19.60
CA PRO A 113 -4.74 -2.80 18.81
C PRO A 113 -4.68 -2.54 17.30
N HIS A 114 -4.06 -1.44 16.84
CA HIS A 114 -4.08 -1.01 15.44
C HIS A 114 -2.70 -1.15 14.80
N ALA A 115 -2.67 -1.42 13.50
CA ALA A 115 -1.43 -1.53 12.73
C ALA A 115 -0.91 -0.17 12.24
N ILE A 116 -1.79 0.72 11.79
CA ILE A 116 -1.42 1.99 11.16
C ILE A 116 -2.14 3.16 11.82
N LEU A 117 -1.38 4.15 12.30
CA LEU A 117 -1.89 5.45 12.74
C LEU A 117 -1.30 6.59 11.91
N GLY A 118 -2.09 7.59 11.55
CA GLY A 118 -1.57 8.70 10.76
C GLY A 118 -2.30 10.02 10.89
N GLY A 119 -1.64 11.05 10.34
CA GLY A 119 -2.09 12.44 10.35
C GLY A 119 -2.31 12.97 11.76
N GLU A 120 -3.21 13.94 11.92
CA GLU A 120 -3.49 14.57 13.21
C GLU A 120 -3.98 13.60 14.30
N GLY A 121 -4.47 12.41 13.92
CA GLY A 121 -4.94 11.43 14.88
C GLY A 121 -3.84 10.79 15.71
N VAL A 122 -2.61 10.74 15.18
CA VAL A 122 -1.45 10.19 15.90
C VAL A 122 -1.00 11.10 17.06
N GLU A 123 -1.37 12.38 17.03
CA GLU A 123 -0.98 13.37 18.04
C GLU A 123 -1.49 13.01 19.44
N GLU A 124 -2.73 12.54 19.52
CA GLU A 124 -3.33 12.08 20.78
C GLU A 124 -2.58 10.87 21.34
N PHE A 125 -2.12 9.97 20.47
CA PHE A 125 -1.30 8.82 20.85
C PHE A 125 0.08 9.24 21.35
N ILE A 126 0.77 10.14 20.64
CA ILE A 126 2.08 10.69 21.02
C ILE A 126 2.01 11.34 22.42
N VAL A 127 1.00 12.18 22.66
CA VAL A 127 0.79 12.84 23.97
C VAL A 127 0.49 11.80 25.05
N LYS A 128 -0.41 10.85 24.78
CA LYS A 128 -0.80 9.82 25.75
C LYS A 128 0.37 8.92 26.16
N MET A 129 1.27 8.61 25.23
CA MET A 129 2.46 7.78 25.50
C MET A 129 3.64 8.58 26.07
N GLY A 130 3.57 9.92 26.06
CA GLY A 130 4.69 10.77 26.45
C GLY A 130 5.89 10.66 25.51
N PHE A 131 5.64 10.42 24.21
CA PHE A 131 6.71 10.22 23.23
C PHE A 131 7.46 11.55 22.98
N PRO A 132 8.81 11.59 23.02
CA PRO A 132 9.58 12.82 22.88
C PRO A 132 9.37 13.54 21.56
N ARG A 133 9.27 14.86 21.62
CA ARG A 133 9.15 15.73 20.45
C ARG A 133 10.44 16.52 20.21
N VAL A 134 10.66 16.86 18.95
CA VAL A 134 11.70 17.78 18.50
C VAL A 134 11.09 18.99 17.79
N PRO A 135 11.71 20.17 17.89
CA PRO A 135 11.39 21.32 17.06
C PRO A 135 11.45 20.99 15.55
N ASP A 136 10.66 21.66 14.71
CA ASP A 136 10.67 21.41 13.26
C ASP A 136 12.04 21.68 12.62
N ASP A 137 12.77 22.70 13.08
CA ASP A 137 14.09 23.07 12.59
C ASP A 137 15.18 22.03 12.91
N TYR A 138 14.93 21.12 13.86
CA TYR A 138 15.80 19.95 14.08
C TYR A 138 15.77 18.99 12.89
N LEU A 139 14.60 18.79 12.27
CA LEU A 139 14.42 17.83 11.18
C LEU A 139 14.85 18.40 9.82
N ILE A 140 14.74 19.72 9.65
CA ILE A 140 14.98 20.42 8.39
C ILE A 140 16.46 20.79 8.23
N THR A 141 17.07 20.36 7.12
CA THR A 141 18.47 20.68 6.80
C THR A 141 18.58 21.73 5.69
N GLU A 142 19.73 22.39 5.59
CA GLU A 142 19.99 23.31 4.48
C GLU A 142 20.03 22.62 3.11
N PHE A 143 20.39 21.33 3.08
CA PHE A 143 20.34 20.53 1.86
C PHE A 143 18.89 20.38 1.37
N GLU A 144 17.96 20.04 2.26
CA GLU A 144 16.55 19.84 1.90
C GLU A 144 15.83 21.14 1.52
N LYS A 145 16.20 22.27 2.14
CA LYS A 145 15.72 23.60 1.71
C LYS A 145 16.12 23.91 0.27
N LYS A 146 17.37 23.65 -0.10
CA LYS A 146 17.87 23.85 -1.47
C LYS A 146 17.19 22.90 -2.46
N ALA A 147 17.00 21.64 -2.08
CA ALA A 147 16.30 20.66 -2.91
C ALA A 147 14.86 21.12 -3.24
N LEU A 148 14.13 21.66 -2.26
CA LEU A 148 12.79 22.20 -2.47
C LEU A 148 12.80 23.47 -3.34
N GLU A 149 13.78 24.36 -3.17
CA GLU A 149 13.90 25.57 -3.99
C GLU A 149 14.12 25.21 -5.47
N GLU A 150 15.03 24.28 -5.75
CA GLU A 150 15.28 23.80 -7.12
C GLU A 150 14.08 23.05 -7.70
N PHE A 151 13.36 22.27 -6.89
CA PHE A 151 12.08 21.67 -7.29
C PHE A 151 11.05 22.74 -7.72
N ARG A 152 10.91 23.83 -6.95
CA ARG A 152 9.99 24.93 -7.28
C ARG A 152 10.40 25.66 -8.57
N LYS A 153 11.70 25.91 -8.78
CA LYS A 153 12.22 26.52 -10.02
C LYS A 153 11.87 25.69 -11.26
N ARG A 154 12.05 24.37 -11.20
CA ARG A 154 11.72 23.46 -12.31
C ARG A 154 10.22 23.38 -12.58
N SER A 155 9.41 23.27 -11.53
CA SER A 155 7.95 23.21 -11.64
C SER A 155 7.36 24.45 -12.31
N LEU A 156 7.97 25.62 -12.13
CA LEU A 156 7.61 26.86 -12.81
C LEU A 156 8.04 26.88 -14.29
N ALA A 157 9.17 26.26 -14.64
CA ALA A 157 9.72 26.24 -15.98
C ALA A 157 8.98 25.29 -16.93
N ASP A 158 8.61 24.10 -16.45
CA ASP A 158 8.05 23.04 -17.30
C ASP A 158 6.53 23.18 -17.54
N GLY A 159 5.86 24.12 -16.87
CA GLY A 159 4.40 24.34 -16.97
C GLY A 159 3.54 23.15 -16.51
N LYS A 160 4.17 22.02 -16.16
CA LYS A 160 3.57 20.79 -15.66
C LYS A 160 3.99 20.60 -14.20
N SER A 161 3.07 20.86 -13.28
CA SER A 161 3.27 20.68 -11.83
C SER A 161 3.37 19.22 -11.35
N SER A 162 3.53 18.26 -12.27
CA SER A 162 3.16 16.86 -12.06
C SER A 162 4.32 15.85 -12.03
N LEU A 163 5.57 16.29 -11.99
CA LEU A 163 6.71 15.36 -11.94
C LEU A 163 7.23 15.24 -10.50
N THR A 164 6.71 14.25 -9.76
CA THR A 164 7.33 13.70 -8.54
C THR A 164 8.56 12.83 -8.89
N ASN A 165 9.26 13.17 -9.98
CA ASN A 165 10.35 12.40 -10.50
C ASN A 165 11.47 12.33 -9.46
N VAL A 166 11.79 11.08 -9.12
CA VAL A 166 13.05 10.61 -8.54
C VAL A 166 14.20 11.56 -8.87
N GLY A 167 14.55 12.43 -7.91
CA GLY A 167 15.75 13.27 -7.89
C GLY A 167 15.96 14.27 -9.04
N ASP A 168 16.50 15.43 -8.72
CA ASP A 168 17.40 16.11 -9.65
C ASP A 168 18.69 15.28 -9.73
N ARG A 169 19.19 14.99 -10.95
CA ARG A 169 20.48 14.32 -11.15
C ARG A 169 21.67 15.07 -10.51
N THR A 170 21.51 16.37 -10.24
CA THR A 170 22.58 17.21 -9.71
C THR A 170 22.62 17.26 -8.18
N LEU A 171 21.47 17.21 -7.50
CA LEU A 171 21.38 17.21 -6.03
C LEU A 171 21.22 15.79 -5.45
N GLY A 172 20.70 14.86 -6.26
CA GLY A 172 20.43 13.48 -5.87
C GLY A 172 19.11 13.27 -5.16
N ASP A 173 18.59 12.05 -5.25
CA ASP A 173 17.50 11.59 -4.40
C ASP A 173 18.08 11.11 -3.06
N VAL A 174 17.55 11.64 -1.97
CA VAL A 174 17.78 11.08 -0.64
C VAL A 174 16.81 9.92 -0.49
N GLY A 175 17.23 8.71 -0.86
CA GLY A 175 16.30 7.58 -0.83
C GLY A 175 15.93 7.15 0.60
N THR A 176 14.74 6.54 0.71
CA THR A 176 14.18 5.85 1.88
C THR A 176 15.21 4.91 2.53
N VAL A 177 15.19 4.82 3.86
CA VAL A 177 16.04 3.90 4.60
C VAL A 177 15.28 2.69 5.09
N GLY A 178 15.99 1.59 5.29
CA GLY A 178 15.37 0.41 5.88
C GLY A 178 16.34 -0.72 6.11
N CYS A 179 15.85 -1.77 6.74
CA CYS A 179 16.62 -2.93 7.13
C CYS A 179 15.76 -4.19 7.21
N VAL A 180 16.42 -5.34 7.11
CA VAL A 180 15.85 -6.67 7.38
C VAL A 180 16.82 -7.47 8.23
N ALA A 181 16.28 -8.29 9.12
CA ALA A 181 17.06 -9.12 10.02
C ALA A 181 16.48 -10.52 10.13
N VAL A 182 17.36 -11.50 10.37
CA VAL A 182 17.00 -12.85 10.80
C VAL A 182 17.90 -13.27 11.96
N ASP A 183 17.32 -13.84 13.01
CA ASP A 183 18.06 -14.37 14.15
C ASP A 183 18.47 -15.85 13.97
N SER A 184 19.11 -16.41 15.01
CA SER A 184 19.59 -17.80 14.99
C SER A 184 18.50 -18.88 14.94
N THR A 185 17.26 -18.51 15.21
CA THR A 185 16.09 -19.38 15.21
C THR A 185 15.29 -19.29 13.90
N GLY A 186 15.62 -18.31 13.04
CA GLY A 186 14.89 -18.06 11.80
C GLY A 186 13.75 -17.04 11.96
N HIS A 187 13.62 -16.37 13.11
CA HIS A 187 12.68 -15.27 13.27
C HIS A 187 13.15 -14.07 12.48
N VAL A 188 12.23 -13.42 11.76
CA VAL A 188 12.56 -12.30 10.86
C VAL A 188 11.81 -11.02 11.22
N ALA A 189 12.42 -9.88 10.92
CA ALA A 189 11.78 -8.57 11.00
C ALA A 189 12.29 -7.62 9.92
N SER A 190 11.49 -6.60 9.62
CA SER A 190 11.88 -5.49 8.75
C SER A 190 11.50 -4.15 9.34
N GLY A 191 12.23 -3.10 8.97
CA GLY A 191 11.92 -1.72 9.32
C GLY A 191 12.26 -0.79 8.18
N THR A 192 11.37 0.14 7.87
CA THR A 192 11.50 1.09 6.76
C THR A 192 11.03 2.47 7.22
N SER A 193 11.76 3.53 6.88
CA SER A 193 11.44 4.92 7.29
C SER A 193 11.78 5.90 6.18
N THR A 194 10.93 6.93 6.00
CA THR A 194 11.07 7.92 4.93
C THR A 194 10.53 9.30 5.30
N GLY A 195 11.15 10.36 4.75
CA GLY A 195 10.54 11.68 4.63
C GLY A 195 9.64 11.83 3.39
N GLY A 196 9.60 10.84 2.49
CA GLY A 196 8.84 10.85 1.23
C GLY A 196 9.64 11.48 0.08
N THR A 197 8.97 12.16 -0.84
CA THR A 197 9.62 12.82 -1.99
C THR A 197 9.56 14.34 -1.86
N THR A 198 10.63 15.02 -2.30
CA THR A 198 10.69 16.49 -2.32
C THR A 198 9.55 17.08 -3.13
N GLY A 199 8.86 18.08 -2.58
CA GLY A 199 7.76 18.75 -3.25
C GLY A 199 6.45 17.95 -3.28
N LYS A 200 6.38 16.80 -2.59
CA LYS A 200 5.14 16.01 -2.46
C LYS A 200 3.98 16.88 -1.97
N TYR A 201 2.77 16.50 -2.36
CA TYR A 201 1.58 17.13 -1.81
C TYR A 201 1.54 16.91 -0.30
N LYS A 202 1.02 17.90 0.43
CA LYS A 202 0.68 17.70 1.83
C LYS A 202 -0.26 16.49 1.92
N GLY A 203 -0.01 15.63 2.91
CA GLY A 203 -0.78 14.40 3.09
C GLY A 203 -0.45 13.26 2.14
N ARG A 204 0.50 13.38 1.20
CA ARG A 204 0.94 12.24 0.39
C ARG A 204 1.48 11.11 1.27
N ILE A 205 0.94 9.92 1.09
CA ILE A 205 1.39 8.68 1.74
C ILE A 205 2.07 7.80 0.68
N GLY A 206 3.33 7.42 0.93
CA GLY A 206 4.11 6.56 0.03
C GLY A 206 3.89 5.07 0.27
N ASP A 207 4.82 4.26 -0.23
CA ASP A 207 4.87 2.81 -0.01
C ASP A 207 5.34 2.43 1.40
N THR A 208 6.25 3.21 1.99
CA THR A 208 6.93 2.92 3.26
C THR A 208 6.00 2.51 4.40
N PRO A 209 4.90 3.23 4.73
CA PRO A 209 4.05 2.87 5.86
C PRO A 209 3.10 1.70 5.57
N LEU A 210 3.12 1.12 4.37
CA LEU A 210 2.12 0.16 3.90
C LEU A 210 2.71 -1.27 3.90
N PRO A 211 2.23 -2.18 4.77
CA PRO A 211 2.65 -3.58 4.76
C PRO A 211 2.42 -4.23 3.40
N GLY A 212 3.44 -4.93 2.91
CA GLY A 212 3.43 -5.56 1.58
C GLY A 212 3.96 -4.68 0.46
N CYS A 213 3.97 -3.36 0.64
CA CYS A 213 4.58 -2.41 -0.28
C CYS A 213 6.01 -2.08 0.20
N GLY A 214 6.11 -1.22 1.22
CA GLY A 214 7.36 -0.72 1.77
C GLY A 214 8.15 -1.76 2.55
N GLY A 215 7.47 -2.69 3.22
CA GLY A 215 8.11 -3.79 3.93
C GLY A 215 7.11 -4.86 4.35
N TYR A 216 7.59 -6.08 4.59
CA TYR A 216 6.80 -7.20 5.10
C TYR A 216 7.72 -8.28 5.68
N SER A 217 7.23 -9.03 6.67
CA SER A 217 7.98 -10.11 7.33
C SER A 217 7.07 -11.30 7.59
N ASP A 218 7.58 -12.51 7.32
CA ASP A 218 6.91 -13.78 7.60
C ASP A 218 7.97 -14.85 7.93
N ASP A 219 7.92 -15.42 9.15
CA ASP A 219 8.88 -16.44 9.58
C ASP A 219 8.85 -17.72 8.72
N GLU A 220 7.77 -17.95 7.96
CA GLU A 220 7.71 -19.08 7.02
C GLU A 220 8.54 -18.83 5.74
N ILE A 221 8.89 -17.58 5.44
CA ILE A 221 9.48 -17.17 4.16
C ILE A 221 10.73 -16.31 4.37
N GLY A 222 10.58 -15.12 4.95
CA GLY A 222 11.62 -14.10 5.01
C GLY A 222 11.08 -12.70 5.31
N ALA A 223 11.95 -11.69 5.23
CA ALA A 223 11.63 -10.28 5.41
C ALA A 223 12.17 -9.42 4.26
N VAL A 224 11.42 -8.35 3.94
CA VAL A 224 11.72 -7.41 2.84
C VAL A 224 11.59 -5.96 3.33
N SER A 225 12.47 -5.09 2.81
CA SER A 225 12.35 -3.63 2.88
C SER A 225 12.63 -3.03 1.49
N SER A 226 11.74 -2.14 1.05
CA SER A 226 11.71 -1.53 -0.29
C SER A 226 12.11 -0.05 -0.26
N THR A 227 12.56 0.48 -1.40
CA THR A 227 12.89 1.90 -1.60
C THR A 227 12.78 2.29 -3.08
N GLY A 228 12.41 3.54 -3.38
CA GLY A 228 12.36 4.06 -4.74
C GLY A 228 11.11 4.89 -5.02
N HIS A 229 10.57 4.82 -6.24
CA HIS A 229 9.33 5.53 -6.58
C HIS A 229 8.11 4.90 -5.89
N GLY A 230 7.66 5.51 -4.79
CA GLY A 230 6.65 4.94 -3.90
C GLY A 230 5.33 4.57 -4.58
N GLU A 231 4.84 5.39 -5.51
CA GLU A 231 3.61 5.12 -6.27
C GLU A 231 3.73 3.87 -7.16
N THR A 232 4.93 3.57 -7.68
CA THR A 232 5.18 2.33 -8.43
C THR A 232 5.25 1.13 -7.48
N ILE A 233 5.97 1.27 -6.36
CA ILE A 233 6.13 0.21 -5.35
C ILE A 233 4.79 -0.21 -4.77
N LEU A 234 3.92 0.75 -4.42
CA LEU A 234 2.60 0.46 -3.84
C LEU A 234 1.64 -0.15 -4.87
N LYS A 235 1.66 0.31 -6.13
CA LYS A 235 0.82 -0.28 -7.19
C LYS A 235 1.23 -1.72 -7.45
N TYR A 236 2.53 -2.03 -7.37
CA TYR A 236 3.06 -3.37 -7.60
C TYR A 236 2.98 -4.27 -6.36
N ASN A 237 2.86 -3.72 -5.15
CA ASN A 237 2.94 -4.46 -3.89
C ASN A 237 4.27 -5.24 -3.77
N LEU A 238 5.38 -4.53 -4.01
CA LEU A 238 6.71 -5.10 -4.27
C LEU A 238 7.20 -6.07 -3.18
N ALA A 239 7.12 -5.69 -1.90
CA ALA A 239 7.65 -6.51 -0.82
C ALA A 239 6.93 -7.87 -0.73
N HIS A 240 5.60 -7.88 -0.91
CA HIS A 240 4.83 -9.11 -0.87
C HIS A 240 5.04 -9.98 -2.11
N ARG A 241 5.21 -9.38 -3.30
CA ARG A 241 5.58 -10.13 -4.51
C ARG A 241 6.94 -10.82 -4.40
N ILE A 242 7.94 -10.17 -3.80
CA ILE A 242 9.25 -10.78 -3.55
C ILE A 242 9.09 -12.02 -2.65
N LEU A 243 8.37 -11.92 -1.53
CA LEU A 243 8.13 -13.06 -0.65
C LEU A 243 7.29 -14.15 -1.33
N THR A 244 6.36 -13.80 -2.20
CA THR A 244 5.59 -14.77 -2.99
C THR A 244 6.50 -15.57 -3.93
N LEU A 245 7.42 -14.92 -4.64
CA LEU A 245 8.41 -15.61 -5.48
C LEU A 245 9.32 -16.53 -4.64
N MET A 246 9.75 -16.09 -3.46
CA MET A 246 10.51 -16.93 -2.52
C MET A 246 9.71 -18.14 -2.04
N GLN A 247 8.42 -17.95 -1.73
CA GLN A 247 7.52 -19.03 -1.34
C GLN A 247 7.35 -20.06 -2.47
N GLN A 248 7.44 -19.61 -3.73
CA GLN A 248 7.42 -20.45 -4.93
C GLN A 248 8.78 -21.15 -5.21
N GLY A 249 9.79 -20.91 -4.38
CA GLY A 249 11.09 -21.60 -4.45
C GLY A 249 12.22 -20.81 -5.09
N GLU A 250 11.99 -19.56 -5.49
CA GLU A 250 13.09 -18.69 -5.94
C GLU A 250 14.03 -18.34 -4.79
N SER A 251 15.32 -18.22 -5.09
CA SER A 251 16.28 -17.68 -4.11
C SER A 251 15.95 -16.22 -3.79
N PRO A 252 16.27 -15.71 -2.59
CA PRO A 252 16.04 -14.30 -2.27
C PRO A 252 16.63 -13.36 -3.31
N GLN A 253 17.87 -13.61 -3.77
CA GLN A 253 18.52 -12.79 -4.78
C GLN A 253 17.75 -12.76 -6.12
N ASN A 254 17.29 -13.91 -6.61
CA ASN A 254 16.52 -13.96 -7.85
C ASN A 254 15.15 -13.32 -7.69
N ALA A 255 14.44 -13.62 -6.59
CA ALA A 255 13.13 -13.07 -6.30
C ALA A 255 13.16 -11.54 -6.22
N THR A 256 14.14 -10.97 -5.51
CA THR A 256 14.29 -9.51 -5.38
C THR A 256 14.57 -8.86 -6.74
N VAL A 257 15.51 -9.41 -7.53
CA VAL A 257 15.87 -8.86 -8.86
C VAL A 257 14.68 -8.96 -9.82
N ALA A 258 14.08 -10.14 -9.95
CA ALA A 258 12.99 -10.39 -10.88
C ALA A 258 11.76 -9.52 -10.57
N ALA A 259 11.44 -9.30 -9.29
CA ALA A 259 10.34 -8.43 -8.88
C ALA A 259 10.62 -6.95 -9.21
N CYS A 260 11.83 -6.44 -8.94
CA CYS A 260 12.19 -5.06 -9.28
C CYS A 260 12.18 -4.81 -10.79
N GLU A 261 12.70 -5.75 -11.59
CA GLU A 261 12.69 -5.69 -13.05
C GLU A 261 11.27 -5.74 -13.61
N SER A 262 10.45 -6.68 -13.12
CA SER A 262 9.06 -6.84 -13.54
C SER A 262 8.22 -5.61 -13.20
N MET A 263 8.41 -5.03 -12.02
CA MET A 263 7.78 -3.78 -11.61
C MET A 263 8.11 -2.64 -12.58
N THR A 264 9.41 -2.47 -12.88
CA THR A 264 9.91 -1.42 -13.76
C THR A 264 9.38 -1.59 -15.18
N LYS A 265 9.40 -2.82 -15.71
CA LYS A 265 8.89 -3.14 -17.03
C LYS A 265 7.39 -2.90 -17.16
N ARG A 266 6.62 -3.20 -16.11
CA ARG A 266 5.15 -3.19 -16.14
C ARG A 266 4.54 -1.82 -15.86
N ILE A 267 5.05 -1.13 -14.84
CA ILE A 267 4.46 0.14 -14.36
C ILE A 267 5.30 1.34 -14.80
N GLY A 268 6.57 1.13 -15.15
CA GLY A 268 7.54 2.19 -15.34
C GLY A 268 8.09 2.74 -14.01
N ASN A 269 9.06 3.65 -14.12
CA ASN A 269 9.90 4.13 -13.01
C ASN A 269 10.70 2.99 -12.34
N THR A 270 11.54 3.36 -11.38
CA THR A 270 12.54 2.47 -10.82
C THR A 270 12.41 2.37 -9.29
N GLY A 271 13.00 1.33 -8.73
CA GLY A 271 13.07 1.11 -7.29
C GLY A 271 14.03 -0.03 -6.95
N GLY A 272 14.04 -0.43 -5.69
CA GLY A 272 14.87 -1.49 -5.17
C GLY A 272 14.36 -2.04 -3.86
N ALA A 273 14.94 -3.16 -3.44
CA ALA A 273 14.64 -3.81 -2.18
C ALA A 273 15.83 -4.62 -1.67
N ILE A 274 15.84 -4.83 -0.36
CA ILE A 274 16.69 -5.83 0.31
C ILE A 274 15.80 -6.91 0.91
N THR A 275 16.32 -8.12 0.99
CA THR A 275 15.57 -9.30 1.41
C THR A 275 16.47 -10.25 2.18
N VAL A 276 15.90 -10.91 3.18
CA VAL A 276 16.54 -12.03 3.89
C VAL A 276 15.54 -13.18 4.01
N SER A 277 15.95 -14.41 3.72
CA SER A 277 15.12 -15.60 3.99
C SER A 277 15.18 -15.97 5.47
N ASN A 278 14.20 -16.76 5.92
CA ASN A 278 14.23 -17.40 7.24
C ASN A 278 15.41 -18.39 7.43
N LYS A 279 16.21 -18.63 6.38
CA LYS A 279 17.44 -19.43 6.39
C LYS A 279 18.73 -18.60 6.37
N GLY A 280 18.64 -17.27 6.35
CA GLY A 280 19.81 -16.38 6.32
C GLY A 280 20.38 -16.11 4.93
N GLU A 281 19.66 -16.42 3.85
CA GLU A 281 20.08 -16.07 2.50
C GLU A 281 19.66 -14.63 2.17
N ILE A 282 20.54 -13.87 1.52
CA ILE A 282 20.34 -12.44 1.22
C ILE A 282 19.91 -12.26 -0.24
N GLY A 283 18.97 -11.34 -0.48
CA GLY A 283 18.64 -10.82 -1.80
C GLY A 283 18.75 -9.30 -1.85
N ILE A 284 19.38 -8.77 -2.89
CA ILE A 284 19.52 -7.33 -3.13
C ILE A 284 19.23 -7.07 -4.61
N GLY A 285 18.18 -6.31 -4.91
CA GLY A 285 17.76 -6.03 -6.29
C GLY A 285 17.28 -4.59 -6.42
N PHE A 286 17.63 -3.94 -7.53
CA PHE A 286 17.22 -2.57 -7.83
C PHE A 286 17.36 -2.27 -9.32
N THR A 287 16.54 -1.36 -9.83
CA THR A 287 16.53 -0.86 -11.21
C THR A 287 16.87 0.62 -11.31
N THR A 288 17.11 1.29 -10.18
CA THR A 288 17.65 2.65 -10.11
C THR A 288 19.11 2.69 -10.53
N ASP A 289 19.64 3.88 -10.81
CA ASP A 289 21.06 4.06 -11.14
C ASP A 289 21.97 3.53 -10.02
N ARG A 290 21.61 3.80 -8.76
CA ARG A 290 22.35 3.34 -7.59
C ARG A 290 21.40 2.91 -6.47
N MET A 291 21.88 2.01 -5.61
CA MET A 291 21.29 1.77 -4.30
C MET A 291 22.41 1.59 -3.30
N ALA A 292 22.32 2.32 -2.18
CA ALA A 292 23.29 2.20 -1.10
C ALA A 292 22.80 1.13 -0.11
N TRP A 293 23.64 0.13 0.15
CA TRP A 293 23.29 -0.99 1.03
C TRP A 293 24.52 -1.53 1.76
N ALA A 294 24.27 -2.18 2.89
CA ALA A 294 25.25 -3.02 3.55
C ALA A 294 24.62 -4.25 4.19
N TYR A 295 25.41 -5.30 4.38
CA TYR A 295 25.01 -6.42 5.22
C TYR A 295 26.15 -6.86 6.12
N GLN A 296 25.77 -7.48 7.23
CA GLN A 296 26.67 -8.09 8.17
C GLN A 296 26.29 -9.55 8.40
N LEU A 297 27.26 -10.45 8.18
CA LEU A 297 27.13 -11.89 8.41
C LEU A 297 28.00 -12.31 9.60
N GLY A 298 27.53 -13.28 10.38
CA GLY A 298 28.35 -14.04 11.34
C GLY A 298 28.57 -13.37 12.69
N ASP A 299 29.23 -14.12 13.57
CA ASP A 299 29.46 -13.77 14.98
C ASP A 299 30.54 -12.69 15.12
N GLU A 300 30.73 -12.12 16.33
CA GLU A 300 31.69 -11.03 16.63
C GLU A 300 33.11 -11.25 16.04
N TYR A 301 33.52 -12.51 15.83
CA TYR A 301 34.85 -12.91 15.38
C TYR A 301 35.01 -13.11 13.85
N ASN A 302 33.92 -13.19 13.08
CA ASN A 302 33.93 -13.43 11.62
C ASN A 302 32.90 -12.55 10.90
N VAL A 303 33.05 -11.24 11.04
CA VAL A 303 32.16 -10.24 10.43
C VAL A 303 32.58 -9.95 8.98
N LEU A 304 31.71 -10.24 8.01
CA LEU A 304 31.81 -9.69 6.66
C LEU A 304 30.86 -8.51 6.52
N LEU A 305 31.42 -7.29 6.49
CA LEU A 305 30.68 -6.09 6.07
C LEU A 305 30.94 -5.84 4.59
N ARG A 306 29.90 -6.02 3.75
CA ARG A 306 29.93 -5.47 2.39
C ARG A 306 29.10 -4.20 2.37
N VAL A 307 29.69 -3.12 1.89
CA VAL A 307 29.01 -1.85 1.62
C VAL A 307 29.16 -1.58 0.13
N ASN A 308 28.06 -1.32 -0.56
CA ASN A 308 28.11 -1.03 -1.99
C ASN A 308 27.15 0.10 -2.36
N ILE A 309 27.58 0.87 -3.36
CA ILE A 309 26.76 1.82 -4.11
C ILE A 309 26.99 1.44 -5.57
N ALA A 310 26.31 0.36 -5.99
CA ALA A 310 26.53 -0.24 -7.30
C ALA A 310 25.50 0.25 -8.32
N LEU A 311 25.90 0.18 -9.59
CA LEU A 311 24.97 0.13 -10.72
C LEU A 311 24.17 -1.19 -10.67
N PRO A 312 22.99 -1.25 -11.31
CA PRO A 312 22.26 -2.51 -11.45
C PRO A 312 23.15 -3.59 -12.08
N HIS A 313 23.00 -4.85 -11.65
CA HIS A 313 23.88 -5.96 -12.01
C HIS A 313 24.04 -6.11 -13.55
N PRO A 314 25.24 -6.36 -14.11
CA PRO A 314 25.51 -6.28 -15.57
C PRO A 314 24.74 -7.25 -16.48
N ALA A 315 23.89 -8.14 -15.94
CA ALA A 315 22.97 -8.95 -16.74
C ALA A 315 21.86 -8.10 -17.41
N THR A 316 21.61 -6.88 -16.91
CA THR A 316 20.56 -5.97 -17.41
C THR A 316 21.07 -4.84 -18.33
N ALA A 317 22.38 -4.69 -18.51
CA ALA A 317 22.94 -3.61 -19.33
C ALA A 317 22.71 -3.79 -20.85
N ILE A 318 22.23 -4.95 -21.31
CA ILE A 318 22.04 -5.25 -22.74
C ILE A 318 20.77 -4.59 -23.32
N HIS A 319 19.80 -4.17 -22.50
CA HIS A 319 18.56 -3.53 -23.02
C HIS A 319 18.58 -2.00 -23.10
N TYR A 320 19.62 -1.32 -22.58
CA TYR A 320 19.71 0.15 -22.60
C TYR A 320 20.61 0.73 -23.70
N PHE A 321 21.18 -0.10 -24.57
CA PHE A 321 22.16 0.31 -25.59
C PHE A 321 21.60 0.36 -27.02
N LEU A 322 20.37 0.85 -27.21
CA LEU A 322 19.78 1.02 -28.55
C LEU A 322 18.90 2.26 -28.70
N VAL A 323 19.26 3.37 -28.05
CA VAL A 323 18.79 4.70 -28.45
C VAL A 323 19.93 5.68 -28.17
N TYR A 324 20.88 5.83 -29.10
CA TYR A 324 21.68 7.05 -29.34
C TYR A 324 22.74 6.75 -30.42
N LEU A 325 22.40 7.01 -31.69
CA LEU A 325 23.39 7.29 -32.72
C LEU A 325 22.99 8.57 -33.47
N VAL A 326 23.76 9.62 -33.14
CA VAL A 326 24.19 10.83 -33.86
C VAL A 326 23.60 11.10 -35.26
N PRO A 327 23.19 12.34 -35.58
CA PRO A 327 22.67 12.71 -36.91
C PRO A 327 23.80 13.04 -37.91
N PRO A 328 23.62 12.83 -39.22
CA PRO A 328 24.38 13.54 -40.23
C PRO A 328 23.64 14.79 -40.71
N SER A 329 24.44 15.85 -40.82
CA SER A 329 24.20 17.17 -41.34
C SER A 329 23.79 17.25 -42.81
N ASN A 330 23.06 18.34 -43.14
CA ASN A 330 22.90 19.03 -44.42
C ASN A 330 22.05 18.37 -45.53
N MET A 331 20.83 18.89 -45.74
CA MET A 331 20.43 19.48 -47.03
C MET A 331 19.17 20.35 -46.91
N ALA A 332 19.05 21.30 -47.86
CA ALA A 332 18.30 22.55 -47.80
C ALA A 332 16.75 22.47 -47.77
N CYS A 333 16.17 23.42 -47.04
CA CYS A 333 15.07 24.32 -47.41
C CYS A 333 14.11 23.90 -48.54
N SER A 334 12.85 23.61 -48.20
CA SER A 334 11.70 24.49 -48.50
C SER A 334 10.37 23.72 -48.41
N THR A 335 9.35 24.40 -47.89
CA THR A 335 7.92 24.08 -48.00
C THR A 335 7.42 22.90 -47.16
N PHE A 336 6.77 23.19 -46.04
CA PHE A 336 5.32 22.94 -45.83
C PHE A 336 4.95 23.33 -44.39
N CYS A 337 4.32 24.50 -44.26
CA CYS A 337 3.46 24.78 -43.12
C CYS A 337 2.18 23.94 -43.25
N ASN A 338 1.66 23.57 -42.07
CA ASN A 338 0.37 22.93 -41.77
C ASN A 338 0.37 21.41 -41.67
N GLN A 339 -0.18 20.97 -40.52
CA GLN A 339 -0.52 19.63 -40.06
C GLN A 339 0.59 18.86 -39.33
N LEU A 340 0.53 18.88 -37.99
CA LEU A 340 0.66 17.71 -37.11
C LEU A 340 0.30 18.11 -35.67
N PHE A 341 -1.01 18.17 -35.42
CA PHE A 341 -1.61 17.88 -34.12
C PHE A 341 -2.68 16.81 -34.40
N ILE A 342 -2.26 15.55 -34.35
CA ILE A 342 -3.15 14.40 -34.13
C ILE A 342 -2.42 13.49 -33.15
N SER A 343 -3.18 13.05 -32.15
CA SER A 343 -2.83 12.21 -31.02
C SER A 343 -2.24 10.85 -31.42
N ASP A 344 -1.09 10.49 -30.83
CA ASP A 344 -0.57 9.13 -30.84
C ASP A 344 -1.31 8.28 -29.79
N SER A 345 -2.56 7.89 -30.10
CA SER A 345 -3.32 6.86 -29.36
C SER A 345 -3.34 5.49 -30.06
N ASP A 346 -2.74 5.36 -31.25
CA ASP A 346 -3.09 4.26 -32.18
C ASP A 346 -1.93 3.30 -32.52
N GLN A 347 -0.96 3.07 -31.62
CA GLN A 347 0.11 2.07 -31.85
C GLN A 347 0.15 0.86 -30.92
N TYR A 348 -0.90 0.61 -30.12
CA TYR A 348 -1.04 -0.63 -29.33
C TYR A 348 -2.05 -1.65 -29.86
N PHE A 349 -2.72 -1.38 -30.98
CA PHE A 349 -3.64 -2.33 -31.60
C PHE A 349 -2.98 -3.00 -32.80
N ASN A 350 -2.19 -4.03 -32.55
CA ASN A 350 -2.17 -5.21 -33.40
C ASN A 350 -1.50 -6.36 -32.63
N ASP A 351 -2.20 -7.49 -32.62
CA ASP A 351 -1.73 -8.82 -32.23
C ASP A 351 -2.02 -9.32 -30.80
N LYS A 352 -3.31 -9.35 -30.42
CA LYS A 352 -3.91 -10.46 -29.65
C LYS A 352 -5.35 -10.67 -30.15
N SER A 353 -5.73 -11.90 -30.44
CA SER A 353 -7.14 -12.27 -30.60
C SER A 353 -7.89 -11.90 -29.30
N VAL A 354 -8.61 -10.77 -29.31
CA VAL A 354 -9.37 -10.31 -28.15
C VAL A 354 -10.44 -11.36 -27.86
N THR A 355 -10.22 -12.15 -26.81
CA THR A 355 -11.22 -13.10 -26.35
C THR A 355 -12.28 -12.26 -25.64
N THR A 356 -13.42 -12.05 -26.30
CA THR A 356 -14.52 -11.30 -25.70
C THR A 356 -15.16 -12.15 -24.61
N ILE A 357 -15.06 -11.69 -23.38
CA ILE A 357 -15.73 -12.31 -22.24
C ILE A 357 -17.02 -11.54 -21.92
N PRO A 358 -18.04 -12.18 -21.32
CA PRO A 358 -19.16 -11.45 -20.76
C PRO A 358 -18.65 -10.49 -19.68
N PRO A 359 -19.03 -9.20 -19.70
CA PRO A 359 -18.69 -8.28 -18.63
C PRO A 359 -19.40 -8.72 -17.35
N VAL A 360 -18.76 -8.49 -16.21
CA VAL A 360 -19.31 -8.83 -14.89
C VAL A 360 -19.08 -7.67 -13.95
N LEU A 361 -20.10 -7.36 -13.15
CA LEU A 361 -19.99 -6.45 -12.02
C LEU A 361 -20.52 -7.14 -10.77
N LEU A 362 -19.71 -7.16 -9.70
CA LEU A 362 -19.97 -7.86 -8.46
C LEU A 362 -19.74 -6.91 -7.29
N VAL A 363 -20.65 -6.91 -6.32
CA VAL A 363 -20.63 -6.02 -5.16
C VAL A 363 -20.87 -6.78 -3.86
N HIS A 364 -20.41 -6.23 -2.74
CA HIS A 364 -20.74 -6.69 -1.39
C HIS A 364 -21.08 -5.52 -0.46
N GLY A 365 -21.92 -5.80 0.54
CA GLY A 365 -22.44 -4.83 1.51
C GLY A 365 -21.95 -5.06 2.95
N GLY A 366 -20.70 -5.49 3.11
CA GLY A 366 -20.05 -5.80 4.39
C GLY A 366 -20.24 -7.25 4.87
N ALA A 367 -19.17 -7.85 5.38
CA ALA A 367 -19.16 -9.19 5.97
C ALA A 367 -19.05 -9.07 7.49
N GLU A 368 -20.18 -8.98 8.16
CA GLU A 368 -20.26 -8.90 9.63
C GLU A 368 -21.50 -9.65 10.13
N PHE A 369 -21.73 -9.63 11.45
CA PHE A 369 -23.03 -10.02 11.98
C PHE A 369 -24.13 -9.07 11.49
N ILE A 370 -25.03 -9.58 10.64
CA ILE A 370 -26.18 -8.83 10.15
C ILE A 370 -27.44 -9.28 10.93
N PRO A 371 -28.10 -8.39 11.68
CA PRO A 371 -29.34 -8.73 12.36
C PRO A 371 -30.44 -9.03 11.34
N ASP A 372 -31.36 -9.94 11.69
CA ASP A 372 -32.41 -10.39 10.77
C ASP A 372 -33.27 -9.25 10.24
N SER A 373 -33.43 -8.16 11.01
CA SER A 373 -34.15 -6.95 10.60
C SER A 373 -33.52 -6.24 9.40
N ASP A 374 -32.21 -6.34 9.24
CA ASP A 374 -31.44 -5.53 8.29
C ASP A 374 -31.08 -6.33 7.02
N LYS A 375 -31.20 -7.66 7.07
CA LYS A 375 -30.89 -8.57 5.95
C LYS A 375 -31.56 -8.16 4.65
N LYS A 376 -32.87 -7.87 4.71
CA LYS A 376 -33.64 -7.49 3.51
C LYS A 376 -33.14 -6.19 2.91
N VAL A 377 -32.96 -5.15 3.75
CA VAL A 377 -32.54 -3.82 3.28
C VAL A 377 -31.14 -3.87 2.68
N LYS A 378 -30.21 -4.60 3.31
CA LYS A 378 -28.87 -4.80 2.77
C LYS A 378 -28.88 -5.59 1.46
N LEU A 379 -29.69 -6.64 1.37
CA LEU A 379 -29.81 -7.43 0.14
C LEU A 379 -30.39 -6.60 -1.01
N ASP A 380 -31.43 -5.81 -0.74
CA ASP A 380 -32.01 -4.89 -1.72
C ASP A 380 -30.97 -3.83 -2.16
N GLY A 381 -30.17 -3.32 -1.23
CA GLY A 381 -29.10 -2.35 -1.52
C GLY A 381 -27.98 -2.91 -2.41
N VAL A 382 -27.49 -4.13 -2.17
CA VAL A 382 -26.47 -4.75 -3.05
C VAL A 382 -27.03 -5.07 -4.44
N LYS A 383 -28.29 -5.49 -4.53
CA LYS A 383 -28.97 -5.73 -5.82
C LYS A 383 -29.08 -4.45 -6.65
N GLU A 384 -29.55 -3.35 -6.04
CA GLU A 384 -29.67 -2.05 -6.71
C GLU A 384 -28.30 -1.56 -7.18
N SER A 385 -27.29 -1.68 -6.32
CA SER A 385 -25.90 -1.33 -6.62
C SER A 385 -25.33 -2.14 -7.79
N ALA A 386 -25.54 -3.46 -7.80
CA ALA A 386 -25.08 -4.33 -8.90
C ALA A 386 -25.75 -3.97 -10.23
N CYS A 387 -27.07 -3.72 -10.23
CA CYS A 387 -27.78 -3.31 -11.44
C CYS A 387 -27.30 -1.97 -11.98
N GLU A 388 -27.13 -0.97 -11.10
CA GLU A 388 -26.68 0.36 -11.53
C GLU A 388 -25.24 0.35 -12.03
N GLY A 389 -24.33 -0.31 -11.31
CA GLY A 389 -22.95 -0.47 -11.75
C GLY A 389 -22.85 -1.17 -13.10
N TYR A 390 -23.60 -2.26 -13.29
CA TYR A 390 -23.60 -3.01 -14.55
C TYR A 390 -24.19 -2.19 -15.71
N ARG A 391 -25.27 -1.44 -15.46
CA ARG A 391 -25.83 -0.49 -16.45
C ARG A 391 -24.76 0.50 -16.91
N VAL A 392 -24.05 1.13 -15.96
CA VAL A 392 -22.96 2.06 -16.27
C VAL A 392 -21.81 1.37 -17.00
N LEU A 393 -21.46 0.14 -16.63
CA LEU A 393 -20.43 -0.65 -17.33
C LEU A 393 -20.76 -0.85 -18.81
N ILE A 394 -22.00 -1.21 -19.12
CA ILE A 394 -22.46 -1.43 -20.49
C ILE A 394 -22.56 -0.11 -21.28
N GLU A 395 -23.02 0.96 -20.65
CA GLU A 395 -23.17 2.26 -21.31
C GLU A 395 -21.84 2.96 -21.61
N THR A 396 -20.88 2.85 -20.69
CA THR A 396 -19.60 3.58 -20.77
C THR A 396 -18.45 2.72 -21.29
N GLY A 397 -18.51 1.40 -21.12
CA GLY A 397 -17.39 0.50 -21.33
C GLY A 397 -16.25 0.69 -20.31
N CYS A 398 -16.46 1.48 -19.25
CA CYS A 398 -15.42 1.86 -18.30
C CYS A 398 -15.65 1.18 -16.94
N VAL A 399 -14.74 0.28 -16.55
CA VAL A 399 -14.79 -0.42 -15.26
C VAL A 399 -14.71 0.52 -14.06
N LEU A 400 -14.03 1.67 -14.19
CA LEU A 400 -13.93 2.66 -13.11
C LEU A 400 -15.25 3.41 -12.90
N ASP A 401 -15.93 3.81 -13.99
CA ASP A 401 -17.26 4.44 -13.91
C ASP A 401 -18.27 3.50 -13.24
N ALA A 402 -18.23 2.22 -13.63
CA ALA A 402 -19.09 1.19 -13.10
C ALA A 402 -18.89 0.95 -11.59
N VAL A 403 -17.62 0.81 -11.16
CA VAL A 403 -17.26 0.60 -9.74
C VAL A 403 -17.66 1.80 -8.88
N GLU A 404 -17.39 3.03 -9.35
CA GLU A 404 -17.78 4.23 -8.64
C GLU A 404 -19.31 4.34 -8.50
N ALA A 405 -20.05 4.12 -9.60
CA ALA A 405 -21.50 4.18 -9.59
C ALA A 405 -22.12 3.16 -8.62
N ALA A 406 -21.64 1.91 -8.66
CA ALA A 406 -22.09 0.85 -7.76
C ALA A 406 -21.88 1.22 -6.28
N ILE A 407 -20.66 1.67 -5.92
CA ILE A 407 -20.34 1.99 -4.53
C ILE A 407 -21.13 3.20 -4.04
N ARG A 408 -21.34 4.21 -4.89
CA ARG A 408 -22.14 5.39 -4.52
C ARG A 408 -23.58 5.04 -4.17
N VAL A 409 -24.20 4.08 -4.86
CA VAL A 409 -25.54 3.57 -4.49
C VAL A 409 -25.54 3.05 -3.05
N MET A 410 -24.51 2.28 -2.69
CA MET A 410 -24.38 1.76 -1.32
C MET A 410 -24.06 2.86 -0.30
N GLU A 411 -23.18 3.82 -0.62
CA GLU A 411 -22.87 4.96 0.27
C GLU A 411 -24.08 5.89 0.51
N MET A 412 -25.01 5.98 -0.44
CA MET A 412 -26.27 6.73 -0.28
C MET A 412 -27.32 5.97 0.54
N ASN A 413 -27.20 4.65 0.63
CA ASN A 413 -28.15 3.82 1.34
C ASN A 413 -27.79 3.77 2.83
N SER A 414 -28.65 4.33 3.67
CA SER A 414 -28.47 4.41 5.13
C SER A 414 -28.25 3.05 5.84
N ALA A 415 -28.52 1.93 5.16
CA ALA A 415 -28.23 0.60 5.67
C ALA A 415 -26.74 0.23 5.64
N PHE A 416 -25.94 0.92 4.83
CA PHE A 416 -24.49 0.76 4.79
C PHE A 416 -23.81 1.95 5.47
N ASN A 417 -22.97 1.65 6.45
CA ASN A 417 -22.16 2.66 7.14
C ASN A 417 -20.76 2.74 6.51
N ALA A 418 -20.68 3.05 5.22
CA ALA A 418 -19.42 3.19 4.48
C ALA A 418 -19.10 4.65 4.13
N GLY A 419 -17.84 5.06 4.28
CA GLY A 419 -17.43 6.39 3.86
C GLY A 419 -16.08 6.86 4.42
N SER A 420 -14.97 6.40 3.85
CA SER A 420 -13.65 7.03 4.10
C SER A 420 -12.69 6.84 2.94
N VAL A 421 -12.09 7.95 2.48
CA VAL A 421 -10.74 7.97 1.91
C VAL A 421 -9.81 8.12 3.10
N THR A 422 -8.59 7.57 3.05
CA THR A 422 -7.65 7.58 4.17
C THR A 422 -7.63 8.91 4.92
N LEU A 423 -8.06 8.90 6.20
CA LEU A 423 -8.07 10.08 7.07
C LEU A 423 -8.87 11.30 6.53
N ALA A 424 -9.80 11.10 5.60
CA ALA A 424 -10.73 12.11 5.13
C ALA A 424 -11.85 12.34 6.15
N ARG A 425 -12.43 13.55 6.15
CA ARG A 425 -13.59 13.91 6.98
C ARG A 425 -14.59 14.69 6.16
N ASN A 426 -15.88 14.54 6.51
CA ASN A 426 -16.96 15.35 5.96
C ASN A 426 -17.17 15.17 4.45
N ILE A 427 -17.04 13.93 3.95
CA ILE A 427 -17.23 13.60 2.52
C ILE A 427 -18.34 12.57 2.38
N ALA A 428 -19.35 12.89 1.56
CA ALA A 428 -20.49 12.02 1.31
C ALA A 428 -20.14 10.79 0.46
N HIS A 429 -19.28 10.96 -0.55
CA HIS A 429 -18.87 9.89 -1.46
C HIS A 429 -17.35 9.74 -1.52
N PRO A 430 -16.77 9.04 -0.55
CA PRO A 430 -15.33 8.87 -0.50
C PRO A 430 -14.77 8.10 -1.69
N ILE A 431 -15.51 7.16 -2.28
CA ILE A 431 -15.04 6.49 -3.50
C ILE A 431 -14.78 7.47 -4.66
N SER A 432 -15.65 8.47 -4.85
CA SER A 432 -15.48 9.51 -5.86
C SER A 432 -14.25 10.37 -5.57
N LEU A 433 -14.01 10.71 -4.30
CA LEU A 433 -12.81 11.44 -3.91
C LEU A 433 -11.54 10.62 -4.17
N ALA A 434 -11.55 9.32 -3.91
CA ALA A 434 -10.41 8.43 -4.19
C ALA A 434 -10.11 8.39 -5.70
N ARG A 435 -11.15 8.33 -6.55
CA ARG A 435 -11.00 8.44 -8.00
C ARG A 435 -10.43 9.79 -8.43
N MET A 436 -10.93 10.89 -7.87
CA MET A 436 -10.38 12.22 -8.15
C MET A 436 -8.90 12.32 -7.77
N VAL A 437 -8.47 11.72 -6.66
CA VAL A 437 -7.03 11.66 -6.30
C VAL A 437 -6.23 10.92 -7.37
N MET A 438 -6.75 9.79 -7.86
CA MET A 438 -6.12 8.99 -8.91
C MET A 438 -6.01 9.75 -10.24
N GLU A 439 -7.04 10.52 -10.63
CA GLU A 439 -7.10 11.19 -11.93
C GLU A 439 -6.48 12.60 -11.92
N CYS A 440 -6.58 13.31 -10.80
CA CYS A 440 -6.24 14.74 -10.69
C CYS A 440 -4.99 15.01 -9.82
N SER A 441 -4.27 13.97 -9.39
CA SER A 441 -3.03 14.12 -8.64
C SER A 441 -1.94 13.14 -9.13
N PRO A 442 -0.65 13.45 -8.93
CA PRO A 442 0.43 12.50 -9.23
C PRO A 442 0.57 11.40 -8.16
N HIS A 443 -0.24 11.45 -7.10
CA HIS A 443 -0.12 10.57 -5.93
C HIS A 443 -1.24 9.55 -5.89
N ALA A 444 -0.91 8.33 -5.44
CA ALA A 444 -1.92 7.28 -5.28
C ALA A 444 -2.74 7.44 -3.99
N ILE A 445 -2.13 7.96 -2.92
CA ILE A 445 -2.76 8.11 -1.62
C ILE A 445 -2.48 9.51 -1.06
N ILE A 446 -3.55 10.21 -0.69
CA ILE A 446 -3.51 11.45 0.07
C ILE A 446 -4.32 11.24 1.35
N GLY A 447 -3.76 11.62 2.49
CA GLY A 447 -4.36 11.48 3.81
C GLY A 447 -4.26 12.73 4.67
N GLY A 448 -5.08 12.76 5.72
CA GLY A 448 -5.08 13.76 6.77
C GLY A 448 -5.44 15.13 6.22
N ASN A 449 -4.76 16.17 6.70
CA ASN A 449 -5.02 17.55 6.26
C ASN A 449 -4.73 17.78 4.77
N GLY A 450 -3.91 16.93 4.14
CA GLY A 450 -3.71 16.99 2.69
C GLY A 450 -4.98 16.74 1.89
N VAL A 451 -5.88 15.93 2.42
CA VAL A 451 -7.18 15.66 1.79
C VAL A 451 -8.05 16.93 1.81
N GLN A 452 -7.99 17.72 2.88
CA GLN A 452 -8.75 18.97 3.00
C GLN A 452 -8.27 19.99 1.97
N ASP A 453 -6.95 20.18 1.86
CA ASP A 453 -6.34 21.04 0.84
C ASP A 453 -6.73 20.58 -0.58
N PHE A 454 -6.78 19.27 -0.83
CA PHE A 454 -7.16 18.70 -2.12
C PHE A 454 -8.65 18.92 -2.45
N ILE A 455 -9.55 18.68 -1.49
CA ILE A 455 -11.00 18.92 -1.60
C ILE A 455 -11.27 20.39 -1.96
N GLU A 456 -10.61 21.31 -1.26
CA GLU A 456 -10.77 22.75 -1.50
C GLU A 456 -10.28 23.14 -2.89
N LYS A 457 -9.12 22.61 -3.31
CA LYS A 457 -8.59 22.81 -4.66
C LYS A 457 -9.52 22.28 -5.75
N MET A 458 -10.19 21.15 -5.51
CA MET A 458 -11.07 20.49 -6.47
C MET A 458 -12.53 20.95 -6.41
N GLY A 459 -12.89 21.82 -5.45
CA GLY A 459 -14.27 22.29 -5.28
C GLY A 459 -15.24 21.20 -4.77
N VAL A 460 -14.73 20.18 -4.07
CA VAL A 460 -15.56 19.10 -3.53
C VAL A 460 -16.36 19.61 -2.31
N THR A 461 -17.67 19.37 -2.31
CA THR A 461 -18.56 19.85 -1.26
C THR A 461 -18.45 18.99 0.00
N LYS A 462 -18.19 19.63 1.15
CA LYS A 462 -18.18 18.97 2.45
C LYS A 462 -19.61 18.83 3.01
N VAL A 463 -19.86 17.72 3.71
CA VAL A 463 -21.13 17.46 4.41
C VAL A 463 -20.98 17.61 5.93
N PRO A 464 -22.00 18.09 6.65
CA PRO A 464 -21.92 18.19 8.11
C PRO A 464 -21.81 16.80 8.76
N ASP A 465 -21.22 16.72 9.97
CA ASP A 465 -21.05 15.44 10.67
C ASP A 465 -22.36 14.66 10.84
N CYS A 466 -23.48 15.36 11.06
CA CYS A 466 -24.80 14.75 11.21
C CYS A 466 -25.29 14.01 9.95
N TYR A 467 -24.70 14.28 8.77
CA TYR A 467 -24.97 13.52 7.55
C TYR A 467 -24.32 12.13 7.58
N LEU A 468 -23.13 12.02 8.18
CA LEU A 468 -22.34 10.78 8.21
C LEU A 468 -22.58 9.95 9.48
N ILE A 469 -23.11 10.56 10.54
CA ILE A 469 -23.37 9.88 11.81
C ILE A 469 -24.79 9.33 11.83
N THR A 470 -24.90 8.01 11.71
CA THR A 470 -26.18 7.29 11.80
C THR A 470 -26.55 6.95 13.26
N GLN A 471 -27.84 6.72 13.53
CA GLN A 471 -28.29 6.27 14.84
C GLN A 471 -27.67 4.91 15.23
N ASN A 472 -27.44 4.04 14.25
CA ASN A 472 -26.80 2.74 14.47
C ASN A 472 -25.35 2.91 14.96
N SER A 473 -24.58 3.77 14.30
CA SER A 473 -23.20 4.10 14.71
C SER A 473 -23.14 4.70 16.12
N MET A 474 -24.11 5.54 16.49
CA MET A 474 -24.19 6.11 17.85
C MET A 474 -24.50 5.05 18.92
N ARG A 475 -25.45 4.15 18.66
CA ARG A 475 -25.78 3.04 19.57
C ARG A 475 -24.60 2.10 19.75
N ALA A 476 -23.89 1.76 18.67
CA ALA A 476 -22.69 0.94 18.72
C ALA A 476 -21.61 1.59 19.60
N LEU A 477 -21.39 2.90 19.44
CA LEU A 477 -20.44 3.65 20.25
C LEU A 477 -20.81 3.71 21.75
N GLU A 478 -22.09 3.91 22.08
CA GLU A 478 -22.55 3.95 23.48
C GLU A 478 -22.28 2.64 24.20
N LYS A 479 -22.56 1.51 23.55
CA LYS A 479 -22.27 0.19 24.12
C LYS A 479 -20.77 -0.08 24.21
N PHE A 480 -20.00 0.27 23.17
CA PHE A 480 -18.55 0.17 23.20
C PHE A 480 -17.98 0.93 24.42
N LYS A 481 -18.51 2.11 24.75
CA LYS A 481 -18.09 2.87 25.94
C LYS A 481 -18.36 2.12 27.25
N GLN A 482 -19.46 1.38 27.35
CA GLN A 482 -19.87 0.62 28.55
C GLN A 482 -19.04 -0.64 28.80
N MET A 483 -18.31 -1.15 27.80
CA MET A 483 -17.48 -2.35 27.96
C MET A 483 -16.30 -2.13 28.92
N SER A 484 -15.93 -3.17 29.68
CA SER A 484 -14.74 -3.14 30.54
C SER A 484 -13.44 -3.04 29.73
N LEU A 485 -12.34 -2.63 30.37
CA LEU A 485 -11.05 -2.51 29.70
C LEU A 485 -10.54 -3.86 29.17
N THR A 486 -10.73 -4.93 29.94
CA THR A 486 -10.39 -6.32 29.56
C THR A 486 -11.21 -6.78 28.36
N GLU A 487 -12.49 -6.41 28.31
CA GLU A 487 -13.35 -6.69 27.15
C GLU A 487 -12.94 -5.85 25.94
N LYS A 488 -12.52 -4.60 26.11
CA LYS A 488 -11.97 -3.82 25.02
C LYS A 488 -10.69 -4.45 24.49
N THR A 489 -9.72 -4.83 25.34
CA THR A 489 -8.44 -5.40 24.90
C THR A 489 -8.54 -6.83 24.34
N HIS A 490 -9.38 -7.70 24.91
CA HIS A 490 -9.56 -9.07 24.41
C HIS A 490 -10.60 -9.17 23.27
N LYS A 491 -11.59 -8.27 23.22
CA LYS A 491 -12.68 -8.29 22.23
C LYS A 491 -12.61 -7.19 21.18
N PHE A 492 -11.56 -6.34 21.13
CA PHE A 492 -11.29 -5.54 19.92
C PHE A 492 -11.12 -6.45 18.67
N VAL A 493 -10.82 -7.73 18.89
CA VAL A 493 -10.63 -8.77 17.86
C VAL A 493 -11.93 -9.55 17.53
N GLU A 494 -12.96 -9.48 18.39
CA GLU A 494 -14.15 -10.36 18.31
C GLU A 494 -15.50 -9.63 18.46
N PHE A 495 -15.50 -8.32 18.70
CA PHE A 495 -16.72 -7.54 18.89
C PHE A 495 -17.15 -6.87 17.59
N GLU A 496 -17.97 -7.57 16.81
CA GLU A 496 -18.86 -6.97 15.82
C GLU A 496 -20.27 -7.04 16.39
N GLU A 497 -20.82 -5.89 16.77
CA GLU A 497 -22.25 -5.83 17.06
C GLU A 497 -23.04 -5.77 15.75
N PRO A 498 -24.31 -6.22 15.75
CA PRO A 498 -25.18 -6.08 14.60
C PRO A 498 -25.24 -4.61 14.14
N GLY A 499 -24.64 -4.30 12.99
CA GLY A 499 -24.67 -2.97 12.37
C GLY A 499 -23.47 -2.03 12.67
N SER A 500 -22.33 -2.54 13.14
CA SER A 500 -21.14 -1.76 13.48
C SER A 500 -20.19 -1.46 12.30
N GLY A 501 -20.58 -0.60 11.36
CA GLY A 501 -19.67 -0.02 10.35
C GLY A 501 -19.38 -0.95 9.18
N ASP A 502 -20.08 -0.77 8.05
CA ASP A 502 -19.92 -1.64 6.90
C ASP A 502 -18.75 -1.21 6.01
N THR A 503 -18.00 -2.21 5.53
CA THR A 503 -17.16 -2.06 4.35
C THR A 503 -17.96 -2.50 3.13
N VAL A 504 -18.21 -1.59 2.21
CA VAL A 504 -18.83 -1.89 0.92
C VAL A 504 -17.76 -1.96 -0.14
N GLY A 505 -17.99 -2.76 -1.17
CA GLY A 505 -17.01 -2.91 -2.24
C GLY A 505 -17.61 -3.43 -3.52
N CYS A 506 -16.90 -3.18 -4.60
CA CYS A 506 -17.28 -3.54 -5.96
C CYS A 506 -16.04 -3.99 -6.72
N VAL A 507 -16.18 -5.04 -7.53
CA VAL A 507 -15.21 -5.45 -8.54
C VAL A 507 -15.91 -5.58 -9.88
N ALA A 508 -15.21 -5.22 -10.96
CA ALA A 508 -15.75 -5.26 -12.31
C ALA A 508 -14.71 -5.78 -13.30
N VAL A 509 -15.20 -6.44 -14.35
CA VAL A 509 -14.41 -6.78 -15.54
C VAL A 509 -15.21 -6.43 -16.80
N ASP A 510 -14.55 -5.81 -17.78
CA ASP A 510 -15.14 -5.51 -19.07
C ASP A 510 -14.96 -6.66 -20.09
N MET A 511 -15.45 -6.44 -21.32
CA MET A 511 -15.35 -7.41 -22.41
C MET A 511 -13.91 -7.67 -22.90
N CYS A 512 -12.98 -6.77 -22.57
CA CYS A 512 -11.56 -6.84 -22.93
C CYS A 512 -10.71 -7.50 -21.84
N GLY A 513 -11.30 -7.80 -20.68
CA GLY A 513 -10.60 -8.33 -19.51
C GLY A 513 -9.93 -7.28 -18.65
N HIS A 514 -10.22 -5.99 -18.85
CA HIS A 514 -9.77 -4.94 -17.92
C HIS A 514 -10.58 -5.02 -16.65
N VAL A 515 -9.90 -4.85 -15.50
CA VAL A 515 -10.54 -4.99 -14.20
C VAL A 515 -10.40 -3.73 -13.34
N ALA A 516 -11.37 -3.53 -12.45
CA ALA A 516 -11.30 -2.52 -11.40
C ALA A 516 -11.84 -3.06 -10.08
N SER A 517 -11.36 -2.48 -8.99
CA SER A 517 -11.87 -2.70 -7.63
C SER A 517 -12.06 -1.36 -6.95
N GLY A 518 -13.07 -1.30 -6.09
CA GLY A 518 -13.31 -0.19 -5.18
C GLY A 518 -13.77 -0.73 -3.85
N THR A 519 -13.28 -0.14 -2.77
CA THR A 519 -13.63 -0.52 -1.40
C THR A 519 -13.79 0.76 -0.58
N SER A 520 -14.92 0.92 0.10
CA SER A 520 -15.22 2.07 0.95
C SER A 520 -15.66 1.57 2.32
N SER A 521 -15.09 2.14 3.39
CA SER A 521 -15.34 1.69 4.76
C SER A 521 -15.48 2.86 5.71
N GLY A 522 -16.44 2.75 6.63
CA GLY A 522 -16.55 3.64 7.79
C GLY A 522 -15.55 3.30 8.90
N GLY A 523 -14.88 2.15 8.81
CA GLY A 523 -13.93 1.62 9.80
C GLY A 523 -14.58 1.20 11.13
N LEU A 524 -13.73 0.77 12.08
CA LEU A 524 -14.19 0.17 13.34
C LEU A 524 -14.82 1.18 14.31
N THR A 525 -15.85 0.71 15.04
CA THR A 525 -16.41 1.44 16.18
C THR A 525 -15.36 1.55 17.30
N GLY A 526 -15.20 2.73 17.89
CA GLY A 526 -14.25 2.94 18.99
C GLY A 526 -12.77 2.95 18.57
N LYS A 527 -12.48 2.93 17.26
CA LYS A 527 -11.13 3.06 16.71
C LYS A 527 -10.41 4.30 17.23
N TYR A 528 -9.09 4.22 17.31
CA TYR A 528 -8.28 5.40 17.60
C TYR A 528 -8.42 6.40 16.46
N LYS A 529 -8.42 7.69 16.82
CA LYS A 529 -8.30 8.75 15.84
C LYS A 529 -7.00 8.56 15.07
N GLY A 530 -7.03 8.70 13.75
CA GLY A 530 -5.87 8.47 12.90
C GLY A 530 -5.68 7.02 12.45
N ARG A 531 -6.52 6.07 12.89
CA ARG A 531 -6.47 4.69 12.38
C ARG A 531 -6.71 4.64 10.88
N ILE A 532 -5.79 4.01 10.16
CA ILE A 532 -5.95 3.68 8.74
C ILE A 532 -6.24 2.18 8.65
N GLY A 533 -7.31 1.84 7.92
CA GLY A 533 -7.72 0.46 7.71
C GLY A 533 -7.04 -0.21 6.54
N ASP A 534 -7.46 -1.43 6.26
CA ASP A 534 -7.08 -2.26 5.11
C ASP A 534 -7.65 -1.74 3.78
N SER A 535 -8.85 -1.15 3.76
CA SER A 535 -9.54 -0.73 2.54
C SER A 535 -8.71 0.17 1.59
N PRO A 536 -7.99 1.20 2.08
CA PRO A 536 -7.15 2.03 1.21
C PRO A 536 -5.74 1.48 0.97
N ILE A 537 -5.40 0.29 1.48
CA ILE A 537 -4.05 -0.27 1.41
C ILE A 537 -4.00 -1.28 0.24
N PRO A 538 -3.23 -0.98 -0.84
CA PRO A 538 -3.09 -1.89 -1.96
C PRO A 538 -2.62 -3.28 -1.50
N GLY A 539 -3.29 -4.31 -2.00
CA GLY A 539 -2.98 -5.70 -1.66
C GLY A 539 -3.63 -6.20 -0.38
N SER A 540 -4.21 -5.33 0.44
CA SER A 540 -4.95 -5.70 1.65
C SER A 540 -6.46 -5.70 1.41
N GLY A 541 -7.15 -4.56 1.52
CA GLY A 541 -8.62 -4.48 1.41
C GLY A 541 -9.15 -4.53 -0.03
N GLY A 542 -8.33 -4.16 -1.01
CA GLY A 542 -8.65 -4.31 -2.43
C GLY A 542 -7.41 -4.31 -3.31
N TYR A 543 -7.51 -4.94 -4.47
CA TYR A 543 -6.43 -4.96 -5.47
C TYR A 543 -6.98 -5.30 -6.85
N SER A 544 -6.34 -4.78 -7.89
CA SER A 544 -6.69 -5.01 -9.30
C SER A 544 -5.44 -5.25 -10.12
N ASP A 545 -5.46 -6.32 -10.91
CA ASP A 545 -4.37 -6.73 -11.79
C ASP A 545 -4.97 -7.33 -13.08
N ASP A 546 -4.88 -6.61 -14.20
CA ASP A 546 -5.39 -7.07 -15.51
C ASP A 546 -4.79 -8.42 -15.99
N GLU A 547 -3.66 -8.88 -15.43
CA GLU A 547 -3.13 -10.21 -15.73
C GLU A 547 -3.90 -11.33 -15.03
N VAL A 548 -4.71 -11.02 -14.01
CA VAL A 548 -5.34 -12.00 -13.12
C VAL A 548 -6.81 -11.70 -12.82
N GLY A 549 -7.12 -10.54 -12.26
CA GLY A 549 -8.44 -10.21 -11.71
C GLY A 549 -8.45 -9.04 -10.74
N ALA A 550 -9.63 -8.76 -10.19
CA ALA A 550 -9.86 -7.77 -9.15
C ALA A 550 -10.54 -8.39 -7.93
N ILE A 551 -10.23 -7.84 -6.75
CA ILE A 551 -10.74 -8.30 -5.46
C ILE A 551 -11.10 -7.10 -4.57
N SER A 552 -12.16 -7.25 -3.80
CA SER A 552 -12.53 -6.36 -2.70
C SER A 552 -12.89 -7.19 -1.47
N VAL A 553 -12.48 -6.70 -0.29
CA VAL A 553 -12.47 -7.46 0.96
C VAL A 553 -13.13 -6.65 2.08
N THR A 554 -13.78 -7.36 3.00
CA THR A 554 -14.45 -6.85 4.19
C THR A 554 -14.23 -7.80 5.38
N GLY A 555 -14.48 -7.35 6.60
CA GLY A 555 -14.26 -8.08 7.84
C GLY A 555 -13.24 -7.38 8.73
N HIS A 556 -12.46 -8.16 9.49
CA HIS A 556 -11.55 -7.60 10.48
C HIS A 556 -10.31 -6.97 9.83
N GLY A 557 -10.33 -5.65 9.67
CA GLY A 557 -9.31 -4.90 8.92
C GLY A 557 -7.87 -5.14 9.35
N GLU A 558 -7.57 -5.23 10.65
CA GLU A 558 -6.19 -5.47 11.12
C GLU A 558 -5.67 -6.85 10.71
N LEU A 559 -6.51 -7.89 10.71
CA LEU A 559 -6.11 -9.23 10.26
C LEU A 559 -5.96 -9.26 8.73
N ILE A 560 -6.87 -8.61 7.99
CA ILE A 560 -6.80 -8.48 6.53
C ILE A 560 -5.49 -7.81 6.12
N LEU A 561 -5.11 -6.75 6.82
CA LEU A 561 -3.89 -5.98 6.62
C LEU A 561 -2.63 -6.78 6.99
N GLN A 562 -2.64 -7.47 8.15
CA GLN A 562 -1.54 -8.36 8.55
C GLN A 562 -1.30 -9.45 7.49
N CYS A 563 -2.35 -10.00 6.88
CA CYS A 563 -2.24 -11.06 5.88
C CYS A 563 -1.86 -10.55 4.48
N ASN A 564 -2.03 -9.26 4.20
CA ASN A 564 -2.05 -8.71 2.84
C ASN A 564 -2.98 -9.53 1.92
N PHE A 565 -4.22 -9.71 2.40
CA PHE A 565 -5.15 -10.76 1.94
C PHE A 565 -5.43 -10.71 0.44
N SER A 566 -5.79 -9.53 -0.10
CA SER A 566 -6.14 -9.38 -1.52
C SER A 566 -5.02 -9.85 -2.46
N HIS A 567 -3.78 -9.50 -2.15
CA HIS A 567 -2.65 -9.87 -3.00
C HIS A 567 -2.32 -11.36 -2.91
N ARG A 568 -2.46 -11.98 -1.73
CA ARG A 568 -2.30 -13.45 -1.58
C ARG A 568 -3.33 -14.22 -2.40
N VAL A 569 -4.59 -13.77 -2.40
CA VAL A 569 -5.66 -14.39 -3.20
C VAL A 569 -5.35 -14.28 -4.69
N LEU A 570 -5.05 -13.08 -5.20
CA LEU A 570 -4.73 -12.93 -6.62
C LEU A 570 -3.42 -13.65 -7.03
N SER A 571 -2.44 -13.75 -6.13
CA SER A 571 -1.24 -14.56 -6.38
C SER A 571 -1.56 -16.05 -6.49
N SER A 572 -2.43 -16.58 -5.61
CA SER A 572 -2.95 -17.94 -5.70
C SER A 572 -3.75 -18.20 -6.98
N MET A 573 -4.50 -17.21 -7.48
CA MET A 573 -5.19 -17.31 -8.77
C MET A 573 -4.21 -17.33 -9.94
N LYS A 574 -3.13 -16.56 -9.87
CA LYS A 574 -2.05 -16.58 -10.87
C LYS A 574 -1.36 -17.95 -10.96
N GLU A 575 -1.38 -18.72 -9.86
CA GLU A 575 -0.93 -20.12 -9.79
C GLU A 575 -1.96 -21.14 -10.30
N GLY A 576 -3.15 -20.68 -10.73
CA GLY A 576 -4.17 -21.52 -11.37
C GLY A 576 -5.33 -21.96 -10.48
N LYS A 577 -5.41 -21.49 -9.23
CA LYS A 577 -6.63 -21.70 -8.41
C LYS A 577 -7.79 -20.86 -8.94
N SER A 578 -9.01 -21.40 -8.84
CA SER A 578 -10.22 -20.61 -9.04
C SER A 578 -10.31 -19.48 -8.00
N ALA A 579 -11.11 -18.46 -8.30
CA ALA A 579 -11.27 -17.27 -7.46
C ALA A 579 -11.76 -17.62 -6.04
N GLY A 580 -12.78 -18.49 -5.93
CA GLY A 580 -13.32 -18.94 -4.65
C GLY A 580 -12.34 -19.82 -3.86
N GLU A 581 -11.66 -20.76 -4.53
CA GLU A 581 -10.67 -21.64 -3.88
C GLU A 581 -9.45 -20.86 -3.38
N ALA A 582 -9.00 -19.85 -4.13
CA ALA A 582 -7.89 -18.99 -3.74
C ALA A 582 -8.20 -18.21 -2.45
N ALA A 583 -9.41 -17.66 -2.35
CA ALA A 583 -9.87 -16.97 -1.15
C ALA A 583 -10.00 -17.91 0.06
N ALA A 584 -10.61 -19.08 -0.14
CA ALA A 584 -10.77 -20.09 0.91
C ALA A 584 -9.42 -20.59 1.43
N ALA A 585 -8.51 -20.96 0.53
CA ALA A 585 -7.18 -21.44 0.90
C ALA A 585 -6.36 -20.38 1.64
N THR A 586 -6.48 -19.11 1.23
CA THR A 586 -5.81 -17.99 1.92
C THR A 586 -6.35 -17.83 3.35
N CYS A 587 -7.66 -17.85 3.53
CA CYS A 587 -8.28 -17.76 4.85
C CYS A 587 -7.90 -18.95 5.75
N GLU A 588 -7.92 -20.17 5.23
CA GLU A 588 -7.52 -21.37 5.97
C GLU A 588 -6.05 -21.32 6.40
N HIS A 589 -5.16 -20.99 5.47
CA HIS A 589 -3.72 -20.89 5.74
C HIS A 589 -3.43 -19.83 6.80
N MET A 590 -4.05 -18.66 6.69
CA MET A 590 -3.82 -17.56 7.64
C MET A 590 -4.45 -17.82 9.01
N THR A 591 -5.59 -18.52 9.07
CA THR A 591 -6.19 -18.99 10.33
C THR A 591 -5.24 -19.94 11.07
N LYS A 592 -4.59 -20.86 10.35
CA LYS A 592 -3.56 -21.74 10.92
C LYS A 592 -2.33 -20.94 11.36
N ARG A 593 -1.88 -20.01 10.51
CA ARG A 593 -0.68 -19.19 10.73
C ARG A 593 -0.77 -18.32 11.97
N LEU A 594 -1.92 -17.71 12.22
CA LEU A 594 -2.18 -16.80 13.34
C LEU A 594 -2.79 -17.49 14.56
N GLN A 595 -3.12 -18.78 14.46
CA GLN A 595 -3.78 -19.58 15.50
C GLN A 595 -5.09 -18.96 16.03
N LYS A 596 -5.80 -18.25 15.15
CA LYS A 596 -7.10 -17.62 15.46
C LYS A 596 -7.95 -17.51 14.19
N PRO A 597 -9.29 -17.62 14.28
CA PRO A 597 -10.18 -17.43 13.14
C PRO A 597 -10.00 -16.05 12.52
N ILE A 598 -9.95 -15.99 11.19
CA ILE A 598 -9.94 -14.73 10.45
C ILE A 598 -11.34 -14.49 9.91
N MET A 599 -11.99 -13.45 10.40
CA MET A 599 -13.29 -12.98 9.92
C MET A 599 -13.07 -12.13 8.67
N VAL A 600 -13.40 -12.69 7.51
CA VAL A 600 -13.18 -12.06 6.21
C VAL A 600 -14.32 -12.42 5.26
N GLY A 601 -14.68 -11.48 4.40
CA GLY A 601 -15.45 -11.71 3.20
C GLY A 601 -14.74 -11.09 2.00
N ALA A 602 -14.76 -11.79 0.88
CA ALA A 602 -14.09 -11.41 -0.35
C ALA A 602 -14.99 -11.66 -1.54
N ILE A 603 -15.05 -10.67 -2.41
CA ILE A 603 -15.58 -10.79 -3.76
C ILE A 603 -14.44 -10.65 -4.77
N ILE A 604 -14.45 -11.51 -5.78
CA ILE A 604 -13.39 -11.61 -6.76
C ILE A 604 -14.00 -11.75 -8.15
N VAL A 605 -13.42 -11.06 -9.14
CA VAL A 605 -13.67 -11.33 -10.55
C VAL A 605 -12.34 -11.54 -11.26
N SER A 606 -12.20 -12.63 -12.02
CA SER A 606 -11.01 -12.84 -12.83
C SER A 606 -11.04 -11.99 -14.10
N ASN A 607 -9.89 -11.78 -14.73
CA ASN A 607 -9.79 -11.16 -16.06
C ASN A 607 -10.43 -12.01 -17.19
N LYS A 608 -11.05 -13.15 -16.84
CA LYS A 608 -11.82 -14.02 -17.73
C LYS A 608 -13.32 -14.05 -17.40
N GLY A 609 -13.79 -13.23 -16.45
CA GLY A 609 -15.19 -13.19 -16.05
C GLY A 609 -15.60 -14.26 -15.03
N GLU A 610 -14.64 -14.97 -14.43
CA GLU A 610 -14.93 -15.92 -13.36
C GLU A 610 -15.24 -15.18 -12.06
N VAL A 611 -16.39 -15.50 -11.44
CA VAL A 611 -16.83 -14.93 -10.17
C VAL A 611 -16.39 -15.81 -9.00
N GLY A 612 -15.75 -15.21 -8.01
CA GLY A 612 -15.42 -15.84 -6.73
C GLY A 612 -16.07 -15.08 -5.58
N ILE A 613 -16.76 -15.81 -4.70
CA ILE A 613 -17.37 -15.26 -3.48
C ILE A 613 -17.00 -16.19 -2.33
N TYR A 614 -16.35 -15.64 -1.32
CA TYR A 614 -15.95 -16.39 -0.14
C TYR A 614 -16.10 -15.52 1.10
N PHE A 615 -16.60 -16.10 2.18
CA PHE A 615 -16.58 -15.45 3.48
C PHE A 615 -16.57 -16.49 4.59
N SER A 616 -15.89 -16.15 5.68
CA SER A 616 -15.84 -16.92 6.93
C SER A 616 -16.76 -16.35 8.00
N THR A 617 -17.37 -15.18 7.74
CA THR A 617 -18.33 -14.54 8.62
C THR A 617 -19.71 -15.21 8.53
N LYS A 618 -20.63 -14.83 9.42
CA LYS A 618 -21.98 -15.43 9.43
C LYS A 618 -22.78 -15.07 8.17
N HIS A 619 -22.69 -13.81 7.74
CA HIS A 619 -23.45 -13.26 6.64
C HIS A 619 -22.58 -12.27 5.85
N MET A 620 -22.75 -12.26 4.53
CA MET A 620 -22.20 -11.22 3.66
C MET A 620 -23.20 -11.03 2.50
N PRO A 621 -23.92 -9.91 2.42
CA PRO A 621 -24.82 -9.64 1.31
C PRO A 621 -23.96 -9.30 0.11
N TRP A 622 -24.24 -9.96 -1.00
CA TRP A 622 -23.55 -9.73 -2.26
C TRP A 622 -24.54 -9.85 -3.41
N ALA A 623 -24.20 -9.22 -4.53
CA ALA A 623 -24.90 -9.38 -5.79
C ALA A 623 -23.91 -9.20 -6.94
N TYR A 624 -24.11 -9.94 -8.03
CA TYR A 624 -23.44 -9.66 -9.29
C TYR A 624 -24.41 -9.72 -10.45
N GLN A 625 -24.10 -8.95 -11.48
CA GLN A 625 -24.81 -9.01 -12.74
C GLN A 625 -23.85 -9.43 -13.86
N VAL A 626 -24.34 -10.33 -14.69
CA VAL A 626 -23.73 -10.77 -15.93
C VAL A 626 -24.83 -10.92 -16.97
N CYS A 627 -24.66 -10.30 -18.14
CA CYS A 627 -25.70 -10.24 -19.16
C CYS A 627 -27.04 -9.71 -18.59
N ASN A 628 -28.12 -10.47 -18.76
CA ASN A 628 -29.46 -10.18 -18.22
C ASN A 628 -29.78 -11.00 -16.96
N GLU A 629 -28.77 -11.51 -16.27
CA GLU A 629 -28.92 -12.33 -15.08
C GLU A 629 -28.34 -11.60 -13.87
N LEU A 630 -29.19 -11.38 -12.86
CA LEU A 630 -28.81 -10.87 -11.56
C LEU A 630 -28.74 -12.03 -10.57
N HIS A 631 -27.56 -12.22 -10.01
CA HIS A 631 -27.27 -13.20 -8.97
C HIS A 631 -27.06 -12.50 -7.64
N TYR A 632 -27.56 -13.08 -6.55
CA TYR A 632 -27.37 -12.53 -5.22
C TYR A 632 -27.50 -13.57 -4.12
N GLY A 633 -26.98 -13.23 -2.94
CA GLY A 633 -27.04 -14.07 -1.76
C GLY A 633 -26.60 -13.34 -0.51
N ILE A 634 -26.80 -13.97 0.64
CA ILE A 634 -26.34 -13.48 1.94
C ILE A 634 -25.66 -14.56 2.79
N ASN A 635 -26.04 -15.82 2.58
CA ASN A 635 -25.44 -16.98 3.24
C ASN A 635 -24.47 -17.70 2.31
N GLN A 636 -23.54 -18.44 2.91
CA GLN A 636 -22.49 -19.13 2.17
C GLN A 636 -23.11 -20.23 1.29
N GLY A 637 -22.72 -20.27 0.02
CA GLY A 637 -23.23 -21.23 -0.96
C GLY A 637 -24.63 -20.93 -1.51
N GLU A 638 -25.26 -19.81 -1.11
CA GLU A 638 -26.42 -19.30 -1.84
C GLU A 638 -26.00 -18.82 -3.22
N ASP A 639 -26.90 -18.91 -4.19
CA ASP A 639 -26.79 -18.23 -5.50
C ASP A 639 -28.18 -18.12 -6.10
N ILE A 640 -28.87 -17.02 -5.80
CA ILE A 640 -30.23 -16.78 -6.28
C ILE A 640 -30.13 -16.00 -7.59
N CYS A 641 -30.54 -16.64 -8.69
CA CYS A 641 -30.55 -16.02 -10.02
C CYS A 641 -31.95 -15.50 -10.38
N VAL A 642 -32.01 -14.26 -10.87
CA VAL A 642 -33.21 -13.63 -11.43
C VAL A 642 -32.89 -13.06 -12.80
N LYS A 643 -33.73 -13.34 -13.79
CA LYS A 643 -33.63 -12.72 -15.11
C LYS A 643 -34.21 -11.30 -15.09
N LEU A 644 -33.41 -10.35 -15.55
CA LEU A 644 -33.80 -8.97 -15.77
C LEU A 644 -34.44 -8.84 -17.15
N ASN A 645 -35.50 -8.03 -17.24
CA ASN A 645 -36.28 -7.82 -18.46
C ASN A 645 -35.66 -6.78 -19.38
#